data_AF-A0A428W9M3-F1
#
_entry.id   AF-A0A428W9M3-F1
#
_cell.length_a   1.000
_cell.length_b   1.000
_cell.length_c   1.000
_cell.angle_alpha   90.00
_cell.angle_beta   90.00
_cell.angle_gamma   90.00
#
_symmetry.space_group_name_H-M   'P 1'
#
loop_
_entity.id
_entity.type
_entity.pdbx_description
1 polymer ?
#
loop_
_entity_poly.entity_id
_entity_poly.type
_entity_poly.pdbx_seq_one_letter_code
_entity_poly.pdbx_strand_id
1 'polypeptide(L)'
;MRRLGLVIAVAALLPVVSVTPAQALPDGQALTPPMGFNNWNTTGCAVDEQIIRDTADIFVAKGLKAAGYEYVNVDDCWAEPARDADGRMQANKARFPSGIKALADYVHAKGLKFGIYTSAGTLTCAKTQPGALDHEDVDAQTFADWGVDYLKYDNCNNQGRPALERYTKMRDALTKTGRPIVYSLCEWGENKPWTWGADVGHLWRTTGDIKDNWAKMLQILKANAPLAPYAGPGHWNDPDMLEVGNGGMTTEEYRSHFSLWAMMAAPLLIGADLRKVSPENFDVLRNTEVIALDQDRRGVQARVLSNQDGHWVFAKPLANGDVAVALFNETTSSATIGTTAAAAGLPEAFGYSARDLWAHRDLQTAGRLSAVVPPHATVVYRVHAGGAWWRNAPLVSTGIELAAPVPGVPGEITPAGKPFEVTVSATDEARVPVFDPRVTLTAPDGWRVEQLARPRKFVLGTGDTAAGRWRVTPPAGTEGTTAVLRGGVTYTALGFGQASWAGEQRLTVPVAPPTATAWASDLRWAAEKNGYGPVERDMSNGSIPAGDGKPLTINGVVYPKGLGAHAPSEVVFYLGGRCTAFTADVGVDDEREATNKQGSATFEVYADGAKAASTGVRTWQDPALSLAADLHGAQYLRLVVTDGGDGNSYDRSDWAAARLTCA
;
A
#
# COMPACT_ATOMS: atom_id res chain seq x y z
N MET A 1 -54.79 48.94 -14.60
CA MET A 1 -55.13 47.61 -14.05
C MET A 1 -54.23 46.56 -14.68
N ARG A 2 -53.15 46.16 -14.01
CA ARG A 2 -52.27 45.05 -14.46
C ARG A 2 -52.35 43.94 -13.41
N ARG A 3 -52.79 42.76 -13.85
CA ARG A 3 -52.94 41.54 -13.04
C ARG A 3 -51.56 40.97 -12.74
N LEU A 4 -51.24 40.75 -11.46
CA LEU A 4 -50.12 39.91 -11.04
C LEU A 4 -50.56 38.44 -11.17
N GLY A 5 -49.84 37.65 -11.96
CA GLY A 5 -49.96 36.19 -11.99
C GLY A 5 -48.99 35.58 -10.98
N LEU A 6 -49.52 34.79 -10.05
CA LEU A 6 -48.78 34.00 -9.07
C LEU A 6 -48.35 32.68 -9.73
N VAL A 7 -47.04 32.44 -9.89
CA VAL A 7 -46.50 31.15 -10.35
C VAL A 7 -46.22 30.30 -9.10
N ILE A 8 -46.98 29.22 -8.93
CA ILE A 8 -46.74 28.21 -7.89
C ILE A 8 -45.77 27.18 -8.48
N ALA A 9 -44.54 27.13 -7.96
CA ALA A 9 -43.58 26.08 -8.26
C ALA A 9 -43.90 24.84 -7.41
N VAL A 10 -44.32 23.75 -8.04
CA VAL A 10 -44.50 22.44 -7.41
C VAL A 10 -43.13 21.75 -7.38
N ALA A 11 -42.51 21.66 -6.20
CA ALA A 11 -41.32 20.86 -5.99
C ALA A 11 -41.71 19.37 -5.95
N ALA A 12 -41.31 18.60 -6.96
CA ALA A 12 -41.44 17.15 -6.96
C ALA A 12 -40.45 16.54 -5.95
N LEU A 13 -40.95 16.08 -4.80
CA LEU A 13 -40.22 15.26 -3.85
C LEU A 13 -40.00 13.87 -4.47
N LEU A 14 -38.78 13.61 -4.94
CA LEU A 14 -38.35 12.25 -5.27
C LEU A 14 -38.21 11.44 -3.98
N PRO A 15 -38.74 10.20 -3.90
CA PRO A 15 -38.57 9.36 -2.72
C PRO A 15 -37.10 8.97 -2.58
N VAL A 16 -36.50 9.35 -1.46
CA VAL A 16 -35.20 8.81 -1.03
C VAL A 16 -35.44 7.34 -0.67
N VAL A 17 -35.09 6.44 -1.59
CA VAL A 17 -35.05 5.00 -1.31
C VAL A 17 -33.96 4.81 -0.26
N SER A 18 -34.39 4.55 0.97
CA SER A 18 -33.50 4.18 2.06
C SER A 18 -33.06 2.74 1.79
N VAL A 19 -31.85 2.55 1.27
CA VAL A 19 -31.26 1.22 1.13
C VAL A 19 -30.98 0.75 2.56
N THR A 20 -31.77 -0.20 3.06
CA THR A 20 -31.44 -0.92 4.29
C THR A 20 -30.07 -1.58 4.10
N PRO A 21 -29.08 -1.29 4.95
CA PRO A 21 -27.78 -1.97 4.86
C PRO A 21 -27.98 -3.47 5.04
N ALA A 22 -27.31 -4.27 4.21
CA ALA A 22 -27.26 -5.73 4.31
C ALA A 22 -26.81 -6.14 5.73
N GLN A 23 -27.36 -7.24 6.25
CA GLN A 23 -27.08 -7.72 7.60
C GLN A 23 -26.12 -8.91 7.53
N ALA A 24 -25.20 -9.01 8.50
CA ALA A 24 -24.31 -10.16 8.61
C ALA A 24 -25.09 -11.48 8.74
N LEU A 25 -24.49 -12.59 8.27
CA LEU A 25 -25.01 -13.92 8.52
C LEU A 25 -25.17 -14.19 10.03
N PRO A 26 -26.32 -14.74 10.50
CA PRO A 26 -26.62 -14.89 11.92
C PRO A 26 -26.05 -16.19 12.52
N ASP A 27 -24.87 -16.63 12.09
CA ASP A 27 -24.27 -17.91 12.50
C ASP A 27 -23.13 -17.77 13.52
N GLY A 28 -22.70 -16.53 13.81
CA GLY A 28 -21.67 -16.22 14.80
C GLY A 28 -20.24 -16.56 14.35
N GLN A 29 -20.01 -16.80 13.05
CA GLN A 29 -18.67 -16.99 12.51
C GLN A 29 -18.00 -15.66 12.14
N ALA A 30 -16.67 -15.67 12.00
CA ALA A 30 -15.86 -14.52 11.58
C ALA A 30 -16.18 -13.20 12.31
N LEU A 31 -16.45 -13.26 13.63
CA LEU A 31 -16.74 -12.06 14.45
C LEU A 31 -15.54 -11.09 14.53
N THR A 32 -14.35 -11.59 14.20
CA THR A 32 -13.14 -10.83 13.85
C THR A 32 -12.63 -11.33 12.48
N PRO A 33 -11.79 -10.56 11.77
CA PRO A 33 -11.26 -10.98 10.48
C PRO A 33 -10.52 -12.32 10.59
N PRO A 34 -10.71 -13.27 9.65
CA PRO A 34 -9.98 -14.53 9.70
C PRO A 34 -8.46 -14.36 9.62
N MET A 35 -7.71 -15.12 10.41
CA MET A 35 -6.25 -15.14 10.40
C MET A 35 -5.72 -16.54 10.04
N GLY A 36 -4.78 -16.62 9.11
CA GLY A 36 -4.30 -17.92 8.67
C GLY A 36 -3.22 -17.87 7.60
N PHE A 37 -3.23 -18.87 6.73
CA PHE A 37 -2.32 -19.07 5.62
C PHE A 37 -3.10 -19.52 4.39
N ASN A 38 -2.61 -19.15 3.22
CA ASN A 38 -3.01 -19.70 1.93
C ASN A 38 -1.76 -19.85 1.03
N ASN A 39 -1.62 -20.99 0.36
CA ASN A 39 -0.40 -21.32 -0.39
C ASN A 39 -0.25 -20.61 -1.75
N TRP A 40 -1.29 -19.96 -2.28
CA TRP A 40 -1.37 -19.58 -3.70
C TRP A 40 -0.22 -18.67 -4.14
N ASN A 41 0.08 -17.60 -3.39
CA ASN A 41 1.08 -16.60 -3.77
C ASN A 41 2.48 -17.19 -3.96
N THR A 42 2.80 -18.32 -3.33
CA THR A 42 4.15 -18.90 -3.38
C THR A 42 4.26 -20.21 -4.11
N THR A 43 3.28 -21.09 -3.98
CA THR A 43 3.37 -22.42 -4.61
C THR A 43 2.48 -22.56 -5.83
N GLY A 44 1.42 -21.74 -5.97
CA GLY A 44 0.38 -21.97 -6.97
C GLY A 44 -0.04 -23.44 -7.01
N CYS A 45 -0.10 -24.03 -8.22
CA CYS A 45 -0.39 -25.45 -8.42
C CYS A 45 0.70 -26.43 -7.92
N ALA A 46 1.86 -25.99 -7.45
CA ALA A 46 2.93 -26.86 -6.93
C ALA A 46 2.71 -27.25 -5.45
N VAL A 47 1.50 -27.08 -4.92
CA VAL A 47 1.12 -27.51 -3.57
C VAL A 47 0.98 -29.03 -3.46
N ASP A 48 1.35 -29.57 -2.31
CA ASP A 48 1.14 -30.97 -1.94
C ASP A 48 0.79 -31.10 -0.44
N GLU A 49 0.43 -32.31 -0.02
CA GLU A 49 0.11 -32.64 1.36
C GLU A 49 1.24 -32.31 2.34
N GLN A 50 2.51 -32.49 1.95
CA GLN A 50 3.64 -32.25 2.85
C GLN A 50 3.82 -30.76 3.14
N ILE A 51 3.68 -29.90 2.12
CA ILE A 51 3.73 -28.44 2.29
C ILE A 51 2.69 -27.98 3.34
N ILE A 52 1.48 -28.53 3.29
CA ILE A 52 0.42 -28.15 4.22
C ILE A 52 0.69 -28.67 5.63
N ARG A 53 1.24 -29.89 5.77
CA ARG A 53 1.66 -30.44 7.06
C ARG A 53 2.80 -29.62 7.69
N ASP A 54 3.84 -29.33 6.91
CA ASP A 54 4.96 -28.48 7.33
C ASP A 54 4.48 -27.10 7.76
N THR A 55 3.54 -26.52 7.02
CA THR A 55 2.94 -25.22 7.34
C THR A 55 2.22 -25.27 8.70
N ALA A 56 1.36 -26.27 8.92
CA ALA A 56 0.69 -26.47 10.20
C ALA A 56 1.68 -26.67 11.37
N ASP A 57 2.80 -27.37 11.13
CA ASP A 57 3.85 -27.55 12.12
C ASP A 57 4.60 -26.23 12.43
N ILE A 58 4.89 -25.43 11.40
CA ILE A 58 5.53 -24.12 11.56
C ILE A 58 4.62 -23.15 12.33
N PHE A 59 3.31 -23.18 12.10
CA PHE A 59 2.35 -22.37 12.86
C PHE A 59 2.52 -22.54 14.37
N VAL A 60 2.67 -23.78 14.81
CA VAL A 60 2.90 -24.12 16.22
C VAL A 60 4.33 -23.78 16.63
N ALA A 61 5.33 -24.25 15.86
CA ALA A 61 6.74 -24.16 16.25
C ALA A 61 7.30 -22.73 16.25
N LYS A 62 6.79 -21.84 15.40
CA LYS A 62 7.23 -20.43 15.30
C LYS A 62 6.30 -19.46 16.05
N GLY A 63 5.24 -19.96 16.67
CA GLY A 63 4.34 -19.15 17.50
C GLY A 63 3.29 -18.35 16.73
N LEU A 64 3.06 -18.62 15.44
CA LEU A 64 1.98 -17.97 14.68
C LEU A 64 0.60 -18.36 15.24
N LYS A 65 0.42 -19.63 15.62
CA LYS A 65 -0.81 -20.05 16.31
C LYS A 65 -1.06 -19.25 17.58
N ALA A 66 -0.02 -19.04 18.38
CA ALA A 66 -0.11 -18.25 19.61
C ALA A 66 -0.41 -16.77 19.34
N ALA A 67 0.03 -16.25 18.19
CA ALA A 67 -0.28 -14.90 17.74
C ALA A 67 -1.72 -14.74 17.19
N GLY A 68 -2.43 -15.84 16.91
CA GLY A 68 -3.85 -15.84 16.50
C GLY A 68 -4.14 -16.49 15.15
N TYR A 69 -3.12 -16.88 14.38
CA TYR A 69 -3.32 -17.53 13.08
C TYR A 69 -3.83 -18.96 13.27
N GLU A 70 -5.00 -19.26 12.73
CA GLU A 70 -5.65 -20.56 12.95
C GLU A 70 -6.02 -21.31 11.66
N TYR A 71 -6.26 -20.62 10.55
CA TYR A 71 -6.67 -21.25 9.29
C TYR A 71 -5.45 -21.67 8.45
N VAL A 72 -5.40 -22.93 8.02
CA VAL A 72 -4.42 -23.45 7.06
C VAL A 72 -5.17 -23.83 5.80
N ASN A 73 -5.18 -22.92 4.82
CA ASN A 73 -6.00 -23.04 3.61
C ASN A 73 -5.19 -23.62 2.45
N VAL A 74 -5.81 -24.55 1.72
CA VAL A 74 -5.32 -25.04 0.43
C VAL A 74 -6.08 -24.36 -0.69
N ASP A 75 -5.35 -23.73 -1.60
CA ASP A 75 -5.89 -23.05 -2.77
C ASP A 75 -6.06 -24.01 -3.97
N ASP A 76 -6.17 -23.49 -5.20
CA ASP A 76 -6.42 -24.26 -6.42
C ASP A 76 -5.44 -25.43 -6.64
N CYS A 77 -5.84 -26.35 -7.53
CA CYS A 77 -5.07 -27.52 -7.97
C CYS A 77 -4.87 -28.62 -6.91
N TRP A 78 -5.78 -28.72 -5.93
CA TRP A 78 -5.79 -29.77 -4.91
C TRP A 78 -6.57 -31.03 -5.32
N ALA A 79 -7.54 -30.91 -6.23
CA ALA A 79 -8.44 -32.01 -6.60
C ALA A 79 -8.02 -32.74 -7.87
N GLU A 80 -8.62 -33.90 -8.12
CA GLU A 80 -8.59 -34.57 -9.42
C GLU A 80 -9.38 -33.77 -10.46
N PRO A 81 -9.03 -33.87 -11.76
CA PRO A 81 -9.78 -33.19 -12.83
C PRO A 81 -11.22 -33.66 -12.99
N ALA A 82 -11.53 -34.87 -12.52
CA ALA A 82 -12.84 -35.49 -12.64
C ALA A 82 -13.45 -35.77 -11.26
N ARG A 83 -14.77 -35.62 -11.18
CA ARG A 83 -15.59 -36.07 -10.06
C ARG A 83 -15.68 -37.59 -10.06
N ASP A 84 -15.98 -38.18 -8.91
CA ASP A 84 -16.32 -39.61 -8.84
C ASP A 84 -17.73 -39.90 -9.39
N ALA A 85 -18.15 -41.17 -9.30
CA ALA A 85 -19.44 -41.62 -9.81
C ALA A 85 -20.64 -41.00 -9.05
N ASP A 86 -20.43 -40.54 -7.82
CA ASP A 86 -21.45 -39.87 -6.99
C ASP A 86 -21.43 -38.35 -7.19
N GLY A 87 -20.61 -37.86 -8.13
CA GLY A 87 -20.47 -36.44 -8.45
C GLY A 87 -19.61 -35.66 -7.44
N ARG A 88 -18.90 -36.32 -6.52
CA ARG A 88 -18.07 -35.67 -5.51
C ARG A 88 -16.67 -35.38 -6.04
N MET A 89 -16.11 -34.25 -5.62
CA MET A 89 -14.69 -33.95 -5.84
C MET A 89 -13.81 -34.97 -5.13
N GLN A 90 -12.68 -35.32 -5.75
CA GLN A 90 -11.69 -36.23 -5.19
C GLN A 90 -10.37 -35.50 -4.99
N ALA A 91 -9.67 -35.78 -3.89
CA ALA A 91 -8.31 -35.26 -3.69
C ALA A 91 -7.37 -35.80 -4.78
N ASN A 92 -6.48 -34.97 -5.31
CA ASN A 92 -5.47 -35.43 -6.25
C ASN A 92 -4.58 -36.49 -5.61
N LYS A 93 -4.56 -37.72 -6.12
CA LYS A 93 -3.91 -38.86 -5.47
C LYS A 93 -2.39 -38.78 -5.43
N ALA A 94 -1.78 -38.02 -6.33
CA ALA A 94 -0.34 -37.82 -6.35
C ALA A 94 0.10 -36.75 -5.33
N ARG A 95 -0.66 -35.66 -5.22
CA ARG A 95 -0.32 -34.53 -4.33
C ARG A 95 -0.85 -34.71 -2.91
N PHE A 96 -2.00 -35.35 -2.78
CA PHE A 96 -2.71 -35.58 -1.51
C PHE A 96 -3.03 -37.08 -1.35
N PRO A 97 -2.01 -37.95 -1.28
CA PRO A 97 -2.19 -39.40 -1.26
C PRO A 97 -3.02 -39.91 -0.09
N SER A 98 -3.04 -39.19 1.04
CA SER A 98 -3.85 -39.54 2.21
C SER A 98 -5.31 -39.04 2.13
N GLY A 99 -5.63 -38.20 1.14
CA GLY A 99 -6.92 -37.52 0.98
C GLY A 99 -7.11 -36.32 1.92
N ILE A 100 -8.06 -35.44 1.56
CA ILE A 100 -8.29 -34.18 2.28
C ILE A 100 -8.76 -34.40 3.72
N LYS A 101 -9.62 -35.39 4.00
CA LYS A 101 -10.06 -35.69 5.37
C LYS A 101 -8.88 -35.94 6.31
N ALA A 102 -7.92 -36.78 5.90
CA ALA A 102 -6.78 -37.12 6.73
C ALA A 102 -5.84 -35.91 6.95
N LEU A 103 -5.76 -35.01 5.96
CA LEU A 103 -5.01 -33.77 6.08
C LEU A 103 -5.71 -32.77 7.02
N ALA A 104 -7.02 -32.61 6.90
CA ALA A 104 -7.82 -31.78 7.81
C ALA A 104 -7.72 -32.30 9.25
N ASP A 105 -7.85 -33.61 9.47
CA ASP A 105 -7.68 -34.25 10.78
C ASP A 105 -6.27 -33.96 11.36
N TYR A 106 -5.22 -33.94 10.54
CA TYR A 106 -3.87 -33.57 10.98
C TYR A 106 -3.78 -32.11 11.42
N VAL A 107 -4.34 -31.19 10.64
CA VAL A 107 -4.40 -29.75 10.98
C VAL A 107 -5.19 -29.53 12.26
N HIS A 108 -6.34 -30.19 12.42
CA HIS A 108 -7.15 -30.16 13.64
C HIS A 108 -6.40 -30.71 14.85
N ALA A 109 -5.59 -31.77 14.69
CA ALA A 109 -4.79 -32.33 15.78
C ALA A 109 -3.71 -31.34 16.29
N LYS A 110 -3.33 -30.33 15.50
CA LYS A 110 -2.48 -29.20 15.92
C LYS A 110 -3.29 -28.07 16.57
N GLY A 111 -4.61 -28.23 16.69
CA GLY A 111 -5.56 -27.23 17.15
C GLY A 111 -5.64 -26.02 16.21
N LEU A 112 -5.50 -26.27 14.91
CA LEU A 112 -5.71 -25.31 13.82
C LEU A 112 -7.01 -25.69 13.09
N LYS A 113 -7.42 -24.87 12.12
CA LYS A 113 -8.58 -25.05 11.24
C LYS A 113 -8.11 -25.26 9.80
N PHE A 114 -8.85 -26.04 9.03
CA PHE A 114 -8.48 -26.38 7.65
C PHE A 114 -9.39 -25.68 6.64
N GLY A 115 -8.80 -25.06 5.61
CA GLY A 115 -9.55 -24.42 4.54
C GLY A 115 -9.32 -25.05 3.18
N ILE A 116 -10.32 -24.93 2.30
CA ILE A 116 -10.28 -25.43 0.94
C ILE A 116 -10.76 -24.36 -0.05
N TYR A 117 -10.54 -24.63 -1.33
CA TYR A 117 -10.87 -23.74 -2.43
C TYR A 117 -11.71 -24.44 -3.51
N THR A 118 -12.65 -23.72 -4.10
CA THR A 118 -13.23 -24.04 -5.42
C THR A 118 -13.79 -22.75 -6.06
N SER A 119 -14.47 -22.84 -7.19
CA SER A 119 -15.01 -21.69 -7.94
C SER A 119 -16.52 -21.79 -8.10
N ALA A 120 -17.20 -20.63 -8.06
CA ALA A 120 -18.58 -20.39 -8.50
C ALA A 120 -18.69 -20.43 -10.04
N GLY A 121 -18.13 -21.48 -10.65
CA GLY A 121 -18.10 -21.74 -12.08
C GLY A 121 -17.93 -23.22 -12.37
N THR A 122 -17.82 -23.59 -13.65
CA THR A 122 -17.71 -24.99 -14.07
C THR A 122 -16.31 -25.59 -13.85
N LEU A 123 -15.29 -24.74 -13.84
CA LEU A 123 -13.89 -25.06 -13.57
C LEU A 123 -13.29 -23.98 -12.67
N THR A 124 -12.26 -24.32 -11.92
CA THR A 124 -11.46 -23.32 -11.19
C THR A 124 -10.61 -22.48 -12.14
N CYS A 125 -9.99 -21.41 -11.63
CA CYS A 125 -9.16 -20.51 -12.44
C CYS A 125 -7.99 -21.22 -13.12
N ALA A 126 -7.33 -22.16 -12.44
CA ALA A 126 -6.25 -22.96 -13.02
C ALA A 126 -6.75 -23.97 -14.07
N LYS A 127 -8.06 -24.23 -14.13
CA LYS A 127 -8.70 -25.21 -15.02
C LYS A 127 -8.16 -26.64 -14.85
N THR A 128 -7.62 -26.95 -13.67
CA THR A 128 -7.06 -28.26 -13.32
C THR A 128 -8.06 -29.14 -12.57
N GLN A 129 -9.09 -28.53 -11.98
CA GLN A 129 -10.12 -29.22 -11.22
C GLN A 129 -11.53 -28.64 -11.49
N PRO A 130 -12.60 -29.39 -11.18
CA PRO A 130 -13.97 -28.90 -11.28
C PRO A 130 -14.21 -27.68 -10.40
N GLY A 131 -15.04 -26.75 -10.87
CA GLY A 131 -15.72 -25.78 -10.01
C GLY A 131 -17.04 -26.37 -9.49
N ALA A 132 -17.72 -25.63 -8.61
CA ALA A 132 -18.93 -26.12 -7.92
C ALA A 132 -20.25 -25.59 -8.48
N LEU A 133 -20.25 -24.84 -9.59
CA LEU A 133 -21.48 -24.36 -10.21
C LEU A 133 -22.38 -25.55 -10.60
N ASP A 134 -23.63 -25.53 -10.14
CA ASP A 134 -24.63 -26.61 -10.29
C ASP A 134 -24.26 -27.93 -9.55
N HIS A 135 -23.27 -27.90 -8.66
CA HIS A 135 -22.84 -29.00 -7.79
C HIS A 135 -22.73 -28.57 -6.30
N GLU A 136 -23.28 -27.41 -5.94
CA GLU A 136 -23.04 -26.74 -4.66
C GLU A 136 -23.42 -27.62 -3.47
N ASP A 137 -24.59 -28.27 -3.51
CA ASP A 137 -25.07 -29.19 -2.46
C ASP A 137 -24.10 -30.36 -2.21
N VAL A 138 -23.62 -30.99 -3.28
CA VAL A 138 -22.72 -32.16 -3.18
C VAL A 138 -21.33 -31.74 -2.71
N ASP A 139 -20.82 -30.61 -3.19
CA ASP A 139 -19.50 -30.11 -2.82
C ASP A 139 -19.47 -29.58 -1.39
N ALA A 140 -20.48 -28.80 -0.98
CA ALA A 140 -20.61 -28.35 0.40
C ALA A 140 -20.66 -29.55 1.37
N GLN A 141 -21.48 -30.56 1.08
CA GLN A 141 -21.53 -31.77 1.90
C GLN A 141 -20.17 -32.51 1.88
N THR A 142 -19.49 -32.56 0.73
CA THR A 142 -18.16 -33.17 0.64
C THR A 142 -17.14 -32.49 1.55
N PHE A 143 -17.12 -31.16 1.55
CA PHE A 143 -16.24 -30.38 2.42
C PHE A 143 -16.60 -30.55 3.88
N ALA A 144 -17.89 -30.60 4.22
CA ALA A 144 -18.35 -30.87 5.58
C ALA A 144 -17.93 -32.26 6.08
N ASP A 145 -18.09 -33.29 5.25
CA ASP A 145 -17.67 -34.67 5.54
C ASP A 145 -16.15 -34.76 5.78
N TRP A 146 -15.37 -33.94 5.08
CA TRP A 146 -13.92 -33.86 5.25
C TRP A 146 -13.47 -32.98 6.43
N GLY A 147 -14.38 -32.33 7.13
CA GLY A 147 -14.04 -31.47 8.25
C GLY A 147 -13.43 -30.12 7.84
N VAL A 148 -13.76 -29.60 6.66
CA VAL A 148 -13.34 -28.25 6.24
C VAL A 148 -13.99 -27.20 7.13
N ASP A 149 -13.25 -26.14 7.50
CA ASP A 149 -13.70 -25.03 8.35
C ASP A 149 -13.77 -23.69 7.60
N TYR A 150 -13.21 -23.62 6.39
CA TYR A 150 -13.12 -22.43 5.57
C TYR A 150 -13.22 -22.78 4.10
N LEU A 151 -14.03 -22.04 3.34
CA LEU A 151 -14.13 -22.13 1.89
C LEU A 151 -13.78 -20.79 1.24
N LYS A 152 -12.72 -20.75 0.43
CA LYS A 152 -12.50 -19.71 -0.58
C LYS A 152 -13.27 -20.10 -1.86
N TYR A 153 -14.13 -19.22 -2.34
CA TYR A 153 -15.02 -19.49 -3.46
C TYR A 153 -14.84 -18.47 -4.59
N ASP A 154 -14.16 -18.89 -5.64
CA ASP A 154 -13.74 -18.05 -6.78
C ASP A 154 -14.88 -17.73 -7.77
N ASN A 155 -14.57 -16.97 -8.81
CA ASN A 155 -15.51 -16.47 -9.81
C ASN A 155 -15.17 -16.89 -11.26
N CYS A 156 -14.06 -17.61 -11.49
CA CYS A 156 -13.68 -18.11 -12.81
C CYS A 156 -14.70 -19.10 -13.41
N ASN A 157 -14.84 -19.08 -14.75
CA ASN A 157 -15.72 -19.97 -15.52
C ASN A 157 -17.20 -19.94 -15.06
N ASN A 158 -17.69 -18.77 -14.64
CA ASN A 158 -19.04 -18.55 -14.08
C ASN A 158 -20.22 -18.62 -15.08
N GLN A 159 -19.95 -18.86 -16.37
CA GLN A 159 -20.94 -18.97 -17.44
C GLN A 159 -21.79 -17.71 -17.65
N GLY A 160 -21.32 -16.53 -17.21
CA GLY A 160 -22.07 -15.28 -17.28
C GLY A 160 -23.29 -15.23 -16.36
N ARG A 161 -23.43 -16.17 -15.41
CA ARG A 161 -24.55 -16.17 -14.45
C ARG A 161 -24.33 -15.10 -13.37
N PRO A 162 -25.41 -14.45 -12.86
CA PRO A 162 -25.29 -13.40 -11.86
C PRO A 162 -24.52 -13.85 -10.61
N ALA A 163 -23.63 -12.99 -10.11
CA ALA A 163 -22.81 -13.29 -8.92
C ALA A 163 -23.69 -13.61 -7.70
N LEU A 164 -24.65 -12.72 -7.38
CA LEU A 164 -25.53 -12.91 -6.24
C LEU A 164 -26.24 -14.26 -6.26
N GLU A 165 -26.71 -14.74 -7.43
CA GLU A 165 -27.34 -16.06 -7.55
C GLU A 165 -26.36 -17.19 -7.19
N ARG A 166 -25.19 -17.21 -7.82
CA ARG A 166 -24.20 -18.30 -7.66
C ARG A 166 -23.65 -18.38 -6.25
N TYR A 167 -23.31 -17.23 -5.67
CA TYR A 167 -22.79 -17.15 -4.31
C TYR A 167 -23.86 -17.49 -3.26
N THR A 168 -25.12 -17.09 -3.49
CA THR A 168 -26.25 -17.48 -2.63
C THR A 168 -26.47 -18.99 -2.61
N LYS A 169 -26.42 -19.65 -3.77
CA LYS A 169 -26.58 -21.12 -3.85
C LYS A 169 -25.56 -21.87 -2.99
N MET A 170 -24.30 -21.45 -3.02
CA MET A 170 -23.27 -22.07 -2.19
C MET A 170 -23.43 -21.73 -0.71
N ARG A 171 -23.83 -20.51 -0.33
CA ARG A 171 -24.21 -20.19 1.07
C ARG A 171 -25.27 -21.16 1.59
N ASP A 172 -26.34 -21.35 0.83
CA ASP A 172 -27.46 -22.22 1.24
C ASP A 172 -27.02 -23.67 1.36
N ALA A 173 -26.19 -24.15 0.42
CA ALA A 173 -25.59 -25.47 0.47
C ALA A 173 -24.70 -25.67 1.72
N LEU A 174 -23.81 -24.72 2.04
CA LEU A 174 -22.99 -24.74 3.25
C LEU A 174 -23.84 -24.78 4.52
N THR A 175 -24.86 -23.94 4.59
CA THR A 175 -25.80 -23.87 5.73
C THR A 175 -26.50 -25.22 5.95
N LYS A 176 -26.94 -25.87 4.86
CA LYS A 176 -27.63 -27.16 4.88
C LYS A 176 -26.79 -28.31 5.44
N THR A 177 -25.45 -28.23 5.34
CA THR A 177 -24.55 -29.25 5.91
C THR A 177 -24.60 -29.29 7.44
N GLY A 178 -24.99 -28.19 8.09
CA GLY A 178 -24.94 -28.02 9.54
C GLY A 178 -23.54 -27.88 10.14
N ARG A 179 -22.47 -27.90 9.32
CA ARG A 179 -21.10 -27.63 9.76
C ARG A 179 -20.80 -26.13 9.62
N PRO A 180 -20.27 -25.46 10.66
CA PRO A 180 -19.77 -24.09 10.53
C PRO A 180 -18.57 -24.05 9.57
N ILE A 181 -18.72 -23.36 8.44
CA ILE A 181 -17.66 -23.13 7.45
C ILE A 181 -17.61 -21.62 7.17
N VAL A 182 -16.46 -20.99 7.39
CA VAL A 182 -16.25 -19.59 7.01
C VAL A 182 -16.28 -19.49 5.49
N TYR A 183 -17.14 -18.64 4.97
CA TYR A 183 -17.42 -18.51 3.54
C TYR A 183 -16.82 -17.22 2.96
N SER A 184 -15.76 -17.37 2.19
CA SER A 184 -14.94 -16.29 1.61
C SER A 184 -15.21 -16.14 0.12
N LEU A 185 -15.85 -15.05 -0.26
CA LEU A 185 -16.22 -14.74 -1.64
C LEU A 185 -15.01 -14.17 -2.40
N CYS A 186 -14.67 -14.73 -3.54
CA CYS A 186 -13.53 -14.31 -4.35
C CYS A 186 -13.99 -13.93 -5.77
N GLU A 187 -14.76 -12.83 -5.86
CA GLU A 187 -15.23 -12.23 -7.14
C GLU A 187 -14.55 -10.91 -7.51
N TRP A 188 -13.46 -10.59 -6.81
CA TRP A 188 -12.52 -9.52 -7.15
C TRP A 188 -13.07 -8.10 -7.14
N GLY A 189 -14.25 -7.88 -6.54
CA GLY A 189 -14.92 -6.58 -6.49
C GLY A 189 -15.76 -6.27 -7.72
N GLU A 190 -15.84 -7.18 -8.70
CA GLU A 190 -16.48 -6.96 -10.01
C GLU A 190 -17.94 -6.52 -9.89
N ASN A 191 -18.68 -7.12 -8.96
CA ASN A 191 -20.11 -6.83 -8.76
C ASN A 191 -20.36 -6.09 -7.45
N LYS A 192 -19.34 -5.38 -6.93
CA LYS A 192 -19.42 -4.56 -5.71
C LYS A 192 -19.94 -5.36 -4.51
N PRO A 193 -19.27 -6.46 -4.12
CA PRO A 193 -19.74 -7.40 -3.10
C PRO A 193 -19.95 -6.75 -1.74
N TRP A 194 -19.32 -5.63 -1.45
CA TRP A 194 -19.60 -4.84 -0.24
C TRP A 194 -21.05 -4.34 -0.12
N THR A 195 -21.87 -4.37 -1.18
CA THR A 195 -23.29 -3.98 -1.11
C THR A 195 -24.27 -5.13 -0.88
N TRP A 196 -23.83 -6.39 -1.01
CA TRP A 196 -24.71 -7.57 -0.92
C TRP A 196 -24.08 -8.78 -0.22
N GLY A 197 -22.76 -8.81 -0.09
CA GLY A 197 -21.98 -9.93 0.42
C GLY A 197 -22.24 -10.23 1.90
N ALA A 198 -22.64 -9.25 2.70
CA ALA A 198 -22.94 -9.44 4.12
C ALA A 198 -24.10 -10.44 4.35
N ASP A 199 -25.09 -10.47 3.46
CA ASP A 199 -26.20 -11.42 3.52
C ASP A 199 -25.82 -12.81 2.94
N VAL A 200 -24.60 -12.94 2.38
CA VAL A 200 -24.20 -14.10 1.58
C VAL A 200 -23.03 -14.85 2.19
N GLY A 201 -21.98 -14.18 2.65
CA GLY A 201 -20.80 -14.78 3.25
C GLY A 201 -20.14 -13.88 4.28
N HIS A 202 -18.96 -14.31 4.71
CA HIS A 202 -18.28 -13.75 5.88
C HIS A 202 -17.20 -12.72 5.52
N LEU A 203 -16.77 -12.74 4.27
CA LEU A 203 -15.79 -11.83 3.71
C LEU A 203 -15.83 -11.90 2.18
N TRP A 204 -15.39 -10.83 1.53
CA TRP A 204 -15.36 -10.74 0.07
C TRP A 204 -14.13 -10.00 -0.44
N ARG A 205 -13.49 -10.58 -1.45
CA ARG A 205 -12.41 -9.92 -2.19
C ARG A 205 -12.93 -8.63 -2.82
N THR A 206 -12.23 -7.52 -2.60
CA THR A 206 -12.64 -6.19 -3.10
C THR A 206 -11.91 -5.76 -4.36
N THR A 207 -10.86 -6.48 -4.74
CA THR A 207 -10.00 -6.18 -5.90
C THR A 207 -9.54 -7.46 -6.59
N GLY A 208 -8.99 -7.32 -7.80
CA GLY A 208 -8.11 -8.35 -8.39
C GLY A 208 -6.88 -8.64 -7.52
N ASP A 209 -6.17 -9.71 -7.86
CA ASP A 209 -5.15 -10.31 -7.01
C ASP A 209 -3.99 -9.37 -6.67
N ILE A 210 -3.52 -9.46 -5.42
CA ILE A 210 -2.26 -8.86 -4.99
C ILE A 210 -1.07 -9.51 -5.70
N LYS A 211 0.05 -8.77 -5.69
CA LYS A 211 1.35 -9.27 -6.11
C LYS A 211 2.37 -8.71 -5.13
N ASP A 212 3.46 -9.45 -4.94
CA ASP A 212 4.57 -9.07 -4.07
C ASP A 212 5.44 -7.94 -4.69
N ASN A 213 4.85 -6.76 -4.77
CA ASN A 213 5.52 -5.51 -5.09
C ASN A 213 4.73 -4.33 -4.51
N TRP A 214 5.47 -3.26 -4.22
CA TRP A 214 4.93 -2.07 -3.54
C TRP A 214 3.77 -1.40 -4.29
N ALA A 215 3.91 -1.24 -5.60
CA ALA A 215 2.92 -0.55 -6.43
C ALA A 215 1.56 -1.27 -6.41
N LYS A 216 1.55 -2.60 -6.49
CA LYS A 216 0.32 -3.39 -6.45
C LYS A 216 -0.33 -3.36 -5.06
N MET A 217 0.48 -3.45 -4.00
CA MET A 217 -0.02 -3.31 -2.62
C MET A 217 -0.70 -1.94 -2.42
N LEU A 218 -0.10 -0.85 -2.89
CA LEU A 218 -0.70 0.49 -2.84
C LEU A 218 -1.99 0.60 -3.66
N GLN A 219 -2.04 0.00 -4.85
CA GLN A 219 -3.26 -0.01 -5.67
C GLN A 219 -4.43 -0.65 -4.90
N ILE A 220 -4.17 -1.77 -4.24
CA ILE A 220 -5.17 -2.49 -3.46
C ILE A 220 -5.59 -1.70 -2.22
N LEU A 221 -4.63 -1.14 -1.48
CA LEU A 221 -4.90 -0.24 -0.35
C LEU A 221 -5.85 0.89 -0.75
N LYS A 222 -5.53 1.58 -1.86
CA LYS A 222 -6.30 2.73 -2.37
C LYS A 222 -7.72 2.34 -2.78
N ALA A 223 -7.91 1.15 -3.33
CA ALA A 223 -9.22 0.63 -3.70
C ALA A 223 -10.05 0.18 -2.48
N ASN A 224 -9.41 -0.44 -1.48
CA ASN A 224 -10.12 -1.01 -0.32
C ASN A 224 -10.40 0.02 0.79
N ALA A 225 -9.50 0.99 1.02
CA ALA A 225 -9.63 1.94 2.13
C ALA A 225 -10.97 2.70 2.17
N PRO A 226 -11.56 3.15 1.03
CA PRO A 226 -12.87 3.80 1.03
C PRO A 226 -14.05 2.90 1.41
N LEU A 227 -13.88 1.57 1.41
CA LEU A 227 -14.94 0.60 1.69
C LEU A 227 -15.19 0.37 3.20
N ALA A 228 -14.52 1.14 4.07
CA ALA A 228 -14.67 1.06 5.52
C ALA A 228 -16.11 0.99 6.05
N PRO A 229 -17.11 1.70 5.48
CA PRO A 229 -18.50 1.63 5.97
C PRO A 229 -19.19 0.27 5.81
N TYR A 230 -18.61 -0.65 5.02
CA TYR A 230 -19.22 -1.95 4.67
C TYR A 230 -18.64 -3.13 5.45
N ALA A 231 -17.57 -2.94 6.22
CA ALA A 231 -16.95 -4.00 7.01
C ALA A 231 -17.42 -3.94 8.48
N GLY A 232 -17.63 -5.12 9.06
CA GLY A 232 -18.09 -5.28 10.44
C GLY A 232 -17.97 -6.73 10.93
N PRO A 233 -18.25 -6.99 12.22
CA PRO A 233 -18.29 -8.36 12.75
C PRO A 233 -19.13 -9.30 11.89
N GLY A 234 -18.52 -10.39 11.42
CA GLY A 234 -19.15 -11.41 10.58
C GLY A 234 -19.13 -11.10 9.07
N HIS A 235 -18.57 -9.97 8.63
CA HIS A 235 -18.57 -9.56 7.22
C HIS A 235 -17.45 -8.56 6.89
N TRP A 236 -16.40 -9.01 6.21
CA TRP A 236 -15.17 -8.22 6.03
C TRP A 236 -14.85 -7.92 4.56
N ASN A 237 -14.33 -6.72 4.31
CA ASN A 237 -13.63 -6.44 3.06
C ASN A 237 -12.29 -7.19 3.05
N ASP A 238 -12.03 -7.93 1.97
CA ASP A 238 -10.80 -8.70 1.77
C ASP A 238 -9.93 -8.04 0.68
N PRO A 239 -8.90 -7.25 1.06
CA PRO A 239 -7.89 -6.73 0.16
C PRO A 239 -6.83 -7.78 -0.25
N ASP A 240 -7.15 -9.07 -0.17
CA ASP A 240 -6.30 -10.21 -0.54
C ASP A 240 -5.19 -10.54 0.48
N MET A 241 -4.52 -11.67 0.23
CA MET A 241 -3.51 -12.28 1.09
C MET A 241 -2.30 -11.38 1.38
N LEU A 242 -1.62 -11.65 2.49
CA LEU A 242 -0.39 -10.98 2.89
C LEU A 242 0.81 -11.49 2.06
N GLU A 243 1.58 -10.58 1.49
CA GLU A 243 2.82 -10.88 0.75
C GLU A 243 4.08 -10.93 1.64
N VAL A 244 3.91 -10.74 2.94
CA VAL A 244 5.01 -10.66 3.92
C VAL A 244 5.92 -11.88 3.86
N GLY A 245 7.14 -11.67 3.34
CA GLY A 245 8.18 -12.70 3.26
C GLY A 245 8.41 -13.32 1.88
N ASN A 246 7.76 -12.83 0.82
CA ASN A 246 7.88 -13.38 -0.53
C ASN A 246 9.11 -12.88 -1.34
N GLY A 247 9.74 -11.79 -0.89
CA GLY A 247 11.05 -11.31 -1.35
C GLY A 247 11.02 -10.15 -2.36
N GLY A 248 9.85 -9.75 -2.84
CA GLY A 248 9.63 -8.65 -3.79
C GLY A 248 9.42 -7.28 -3.13
N MET A 249 9.30 -7.22 -1.81
CA MET A 249 9.31 -5.98 -1.03
C MET A 249 10.35 -6.04 0.11
N THR A 250 10.78 -4.88 0.58
CA THR A 250 11.63 -4.72 1.76
C THR A 250 10.86 -5.05 3.03
N THR A 251 11.57 -5.37 4.12
CA THR A 251 10.93 -5.60 5.43
C THR A 251 10.15 -4.38 5.93
N GLU A 252 10.57 -3.15 5.63
CA GLU A 252 9.82 -1.94 6.00
C GLU A 252 8.52 -1.81 5.20
N GLU A 253 8.55 -2.13 3.90
CA GLU A 253 7.34 -2.18 3.08
C GLU A 253 6.38 -3.27 3.56
N TYR A 254 6.89 -4.46 3.94
CA TYR A 254 6.08 -5.52 4.54
C TYR A 254 5.46 -5.11 5.88
N ARG A 255 6.21 -4.37 6.71
CA ARG A 255 5.72 -3.80 7.96
C ARG A 255 4.55 -2.84 7.71
N SER A 256 4.65 -1.98 6.70
CA SER A 256 3.57 -1.10 6.27
C SER A 256 2.36 -1.88 5.75
N HIS A 257 2.57 -2.84 4.84
CA HIS A 257 1.52 -3.71 4.32
C HIS A 257 0.75 -4.43 5.44
N PHE A 258 1.46 -5.05 6.39
CA PHE A 258 0.85 -5.73 7.53
C PHE A 258 0.05 -4.77 8.42
N SER A 259 0.63 -3.61 8.73
CA SER A 259 -0.03 -2.58 9.54
C SER A 259 -1.32 -2.08 8.90
N LEU A 260 -1.30 -1.83 7.59
CA LEU A 260 -2.44 -1.27 6.86
C LEU A 260 -3.56 -2.31 6.71
N TRP A 261 -3.24 -3.60 6.50
CA TRP A 261 -4.22 -4.67 6.51
C TRP A 261 -4.90 -4.79 7.88
N ALA A 262 -4.13 -4.78 8.96
CA ALA A 262 -4.67 -4.82 10.32
C ALA A 262 -5.54 -3.59 10.66
N MET A 263 -5.10 -2.40 10.25
CA MET A 263 -5.91 -1.18 10.36
C MET A 263 -7.20 -1.29 9.55
N MET A 264 -7.17 -1.94 8.38
CA MET A 264 -8.36 -2.13 7.56
C MET A 264 -9.31 -3.22 8.08
N ALA A 265 -8.98 -3.92 9.17
CA ALA A 265 -9.73 -5.12 9.59
C ALA A 265 -9.82 -6.17 8.46
N ALA A 266 -8.73 -6.34 7.73
CA ALA A 266 -8.63 -7.27 6.61
C ALA A 266 -8.32 -8.68 7.14
N PRO A 267 -8.72 -9.75 6.41
CA PRO A 267 -8.21 -11.08 6.69
C PRO A 267 -6.68 -11.10 6.66
N LEU A 268 -6.04 -11.62 7.71
CA LEU A 268 -4.59 -11.74 7.79
C LEU A 268 -4.18 -13.15 7.36
N LEU A 269 -4.29 -13.42 6.06
CA LEU A 269 -3.91 -14.70 5.45
C LEU A 269 -2.49 -14.62 4.90
N ILE A 270 -1.54 -15.32 5.51
CA ILE A 270 -0.14 -15.38 5.07
C ILE A 270 -0.07 -16.08 3.70
N GLY A 271 0.44 -15.39 2.67
CA GLY A 271 0.66 -15.95 1.33
C GLY A 271 2.05 -16.58 1.13
N ALA A 272 2.95 -16.42 2.10
CA ALA A 272 4.36 -16.79 1.97
C ALA A 272 4.68 -18.25 2.32
N ASP A 273 5.70 -18.80 1.65
CA ASP A 273 6.28 -20.11 1.97
C ASP A 273 7.03 -20.00 3.30
N LEU A 274 6.33 -20.31 4.40
CA LEU A 274 6.82 -20.15 5.76
C LEU A 274 8.13 -20.90 6.06
N ARG A 275 8.53 -21.86 5.22
CA ARG A 275 9.82 -22.56 5.32
C ARG A 275 11.00 -21.68 4.92
N LYS A 276 10.73 -20.57 4.22
CA LYS A 276 11.74 -19.66 3.63
C LYS A 276 11.69 -18.24 4.20
N VAL A 277 10.66 -17.90 4.97
CA VAL A 277 10.50 -16.57 5.57
C VAL A 277 11.65 -16.28 6.54
N SER A 278 12.23 -15.08 6.43
CA SER A 278 13.34 -14.65 7.30
C SER A 278 12.87 -14.38 8.74
N PRO A 279 13.76 -14.40 9.75
CA PRO A 279 13.42 -14.07 11.12
C PRO A 279 12.73 -12.71 11.28
N GLU A 280 13.20 -11.70 10.54
CA GLU A 280 12.65 -10.33 10.60
C GLU A 280 11.21 -10.28 10.10
N ASN A 281 10.89 -11.01 9.03
CA ASN A 281 9.53 -11.07 8.50
C ASN A 281 8.62 -11.95 9.38
N PHE A 282 9.16 -12.94 10.09
CA PHE A 282 8.42 -13.61 11.16
C PHE A 282 8.09 -12.67 12.33
N ASP A 283 8.95 -11.69 12.64
CA ASP A 283 8.65 -10.69 13.67
C ASP A 283 7.51 -9.77 13.24
N VAL A 284 7.46 -9.38 11.96
CA VAL A 284 6.32 -8.65 11.37
C VAL A 284 5.02 -9.45 11.56
N LEU A 285 5.00 -10.72 11.13
CA LEU A 285 3.83 -11.59 11.23
C LEU A 285 3.43 -11.91 12.68
N ARG A 286 4.31 -11.74 13.66
CA ARG A 286 4.03 -12.08 15.08
C ARG A 286 3.79 -10.86 15.96
N ASN A 287 3.73 -9.66 15.40
CA ASN A 287 3.47 -8.47 16.20
C ASN A 287 2.03 -8.48 16.76
N THR A 288 1.89 -9.02 17.97
CA THR A 288 0.60 -9.17 18.66
C THR A 288 -0.07 -7.84 19.00
N GLU A 289 0.67 -6.73 19.09
CA GLU A 289 0.08 -5.40 19.32
C GLU A 289 -0.64 -4.90 18.06
N VAL A 290 -0.07 -5.13 16.87
CA VAL A 290 -0.70 -4.78 15.58
C VAL A 290 -1.85 -5.74 15.27
N ILE A 291 -1.68 -7.04 15.52
CA ILE A 291 -2.75 -8.05 15.38
C ILE A 291 -3.95 -7.69 16.27
N ALA A 292 -3.72 -7.19 17.49
CA ALA A 292 -4.81 -6.79 18.37
C ALA A 292 -5.65 -5.63 17.82
N LEU A 293 -5.13 -4.82 16.88
CA LEU A 293 -5.92 -3.82 16.17
C LEU A 293 -6.86 -4.49 15.17
N ASP A 294 -6.36 -5.46 14.41
CA ASP A 294 -7.15 -6.23 13.46
C ASP A 294 -8.29 -6.99 14.16
N GLN A 295 -7.92 -7.68 15.25
CA GLN A 295 -8.79 -8.53 16.05
C GLN A 295 -9.59 -7.78 17.13
N ASP A 296 -9.65 -6.45 17.08
CA ASP A 296 -10.45 -5.66 18.03
C ASP A 296 -11.95 -5.98 17.86
N ARG A 297 -12.63 -6.27 18.97
CA ARG A 297 -14.03 -6.73 18.99
C ARG A 297 -15.03 -5.68 18.52
N ARG A 298 -14.65 -4.41 18.42
CA ARG A 298 -15.51 -3.40 17.79
C ARG A 298 -15.67 -3.69 16.31
N GLY A 299 -14.68 -4.35 15.70
CA GLY A 299 -14.75 -4.85 14.34
C GLY A 299 -14.94 -3.76 13.30
N VAL A 300 -14.30 -2.60 13.49
CA VAL A 300 -14.40 -1.49 12.54
C VAL A 300 -13.14 -1.40 11.69
N GLN A 301 -13.32 -1.25 10.38
CA GLN A 301 -12.25 -0.87 9.46
C GLN A 301 -11.83 0.58 9.73
N ALA A 302 -10.53 0.87 9.67
CA ALA A 302 -10.03 2.23 9.83
C ALA A 302 -10.56 3.16 8.72
N ARG A 303 -10.88 4.41 9.10
CA ARG A 303 -11.19 5.48 8.14
C ARG A 303 -9.93 6.26 7.78
N VAL A 304 -9.87 6.76 6.56
CA VAL A 304 -8.86 7.74 6.13
C VAL A 304 -9.25 9.11 6.69
N LEU A 305 -8.38 9.72 7.49
CA LEU A 305 -8.54 11.11 7.96
C LEU A 305 -8.02 12.11 6.93
N SER A 306 -6.88 11.80 6.33
CA SER A 306 -6.25 12.62 5.30
C SER A 306 -5.36 11.75 4.41
N ASN A 307 -5.27 12.15 3.15
CA ASN A 307 -4.25 11.71 2.21
C ASN A 307 -3.82 12.96 1.42
N GLN A 308 -2.59 13.43 1.65
CA GLN A 308 -2.02 14.58 0.96
C GLN A 308 -0.66 14.18 0.41
N ASP A 309 -0.49 14.26 -0.91
CA ASP A 309 0.77 13.96 -1.61
C ASP A 309 1.37 12.58 -1.31
N GLY A 310 0.52 11.59 -0.99
CA GLY A 310 0.95 10.24 -0.63
C GLY A 310 1.26 10.03 0.86
N HIS A 311 0.95 11.02 1.69
CA HIS A 311 1.03 10.94 3.15
C HIS A 311 -0.36 10.69 3.73
N TRP A 312 -0.56 9.50 4.27
CA TRP A 312 -1.85 9.02 4.74
C TRP A 312 -1.92 9.05 6.26
N VAL A 313 -3.11 9.38 6.76
CA VAL A 313 -3.47 9.22 8.17
C VAL A 313 -4.73 8.40 8.27
N PHE A 314 -4.67 7.28 8.99
CA PHE A 314 -5.82 6.43 9.30
C PHE A 314 -6.18 6.53 10.78
N ALA A 315 -7.47 6.39 11.10
CA ALA A 315 -7.95 6.24 12.47
C ALA A 315 -8.93 5.08 12.60
N LYS A 316 -8.71 4.24 13.60
CA LYS A 316 -9.53 3.07 13.94
C LYS A 316 -9.96 3.16 15.40
N PRO A 317 -11.23 3.51 15.68
CA PRO A 317 -11.78 3.40 17.02
C PRO A 317 -11.76 1.95 17.51
N LEU A 318 -11.42 1.72 18.77
CA LEU A 318 -11.34 0.38 19.37
C LEU A 318 -12.47 0.19 20.39
N ALA A 319 -12.73 -1.06 20.78
CA ALA A 319 -13.85 -1.44 21.66
C ALA A 319 -13.74 -0.82 23.06
N ASN A 320 -12.52 -0.65 23.56
CA ASN A 320 -12.26 -0.12 24.89
C ASN A 320 -12.26 1.43 24.97
N GLY A 321 -12.57 2.12 23.87
CA GLY A 321 -12.56 3.58 23.78
C GLY A 321 -11.22 4.18 23.31
N ASP A 322 -10.19 3.36 23.11
CA ASP A 322 -8.96 3.81 22.47
C ASP A 322 -9.19 4.09 20.98
N VAL A 323 -8.23 4.78 20.35
CA VAL A 323 -8.17 4.90 18.89
C VAL A 323 -6.76 4.53 18.44
N ALA A 324 -6.66 3.64 17.45
CA ALA A 324 -5.42 3.41 16.73
C ALA A 324 -5.26 4.43 15.59
N VAL A 325 -4.06 4.96 15.43
CA VAL A 325 -3.70 5.95 14.42
C VAL A 325 -2.50 5.44 13.64
N ALA A 326 -2.64 5.31 12.31
CA ALA A 326 -1.52 4.98 11.44
C ALA A 326 -1.11 6.20 10.62
N LEU A 327 0.18 6.54 10.67
CA LEU A 327 0.84 7.57 9.88
C LEU A 327 1.66 6.85 8.81
N PHE A 328 1.17 6.87 7.57
CA PHE A 328 1.73 6.07 6.49
C PHE A 328 2.30 6.95 5.38
N ASN A 329 3.54 6.67 4.98
CA ASN A 329 4.22 7.36 3.91
C ASN A 329 4.32 6.46 2.68
N GLU A 330 3.55 6.75 1.63
CA GLU A 330 3.62 5.99 0.37
C GLU A 330 4.81 6.39 -0.52
N THR A 331 5.48 7.51 -0.18
CA THR A 331 6.47 8.17 -1.03
C THR A 331 7.88 7.64 -0.80
N THR A 332 8.81 8.06 -1.66
CA THR A 332 10.21 7.65 -1.66
C THR A 332 11.12 8.52 -0.80
N SER A 333 10.58 9.57 -0.14
CA SER A 333 11.30 10.46 0.78
C SER A 333 10.69 10.40 2.18
N SER A 334 11.48 10.62 3.23
CA SER A 334 10.90 10.70 4.57
C SER A 334 10.07 11.97 4.71
N ALA A 335 8.97 11.88 5.46
CA ALA A 335 8.10 13.03 5.70
C ALA A 335 7.61 13.06 7.15
N THR A 336 7.41 14.26 7.69
CA THR A 336 6.72 14.42 8.96
C THR A 336 5.23 14.31 8.72
N ILE A 337 4.63 13.23 9.22
CA ILE A 337 3.19 12.98 9.11
C ILE A 337 2.57 13.14 10.50
N GLY A 338 1.35 13.64 10.60
CA GLY A 338 0.70 13.78 11.89
C GLY A 338 -0.77 14.14 11.84
N THR A 339 -1.40 14.03 13.00
CA THR A 339 -2.80 14.38 13.26
C THR A 339 -2.97 14.78 14.73
N THR A 340 -4.21 14.97 15.17
CA THR A 340 -4.54 15.20 16.57
C THR A 340 -5.47 14.12 17.12
N ALA A 341 -5.43 13.90 18.42
CA ALA A 341 -6.34 13.02 19.15
C ALA A 341 -7.80 13.38 18.87
N ALA A 342 -8.12 14.67 18.85
CA ALA A 342 -9.46 15.17 18.51
C ALA A 342 -9.87 14.80 17.07
N ALA A 343 -9.00 15.01 16.07
CA ALA A 343 -9.29 14.65 14.68
C ALA A 343 -9.45 13.12 14.49
N ALA A 344 -8.68 12.33 15.25
CA ALA A 344 -8.80 10.88 15.31
C ALA A 344 -10.11 10.40 15.96
N GLY A 345 -10.78 11.26 16.74
CA GLY A 345 -12.08 10.99 17.35
C GLY A 345 -12.01 10.64 18.84
N LEU A 346 -10.89 10.89 19.51
CA LEU A 346 -10.82 10.78 20.97
C LEU A 346 -11.52 11.96 21.65
N PRO A 347 -12.09 11.76 22.86
CA PRO A 347 -12.61 12.85 23.65
C PRO A 347 -11.49 13.82 24.08
N GLU A 348 -11.88 15.04 24.41
CA GLU A 348 -10.97 16.03 24.99
C GLU A 348 -10.43 15.52 26.33
N ALA A 349 -9.11 15.58 26.51
CA ALA A 349 -8.43 15.22 27.74
C ALA A 349 -7.23 16.14 27.96
N PHE A 350 -6.79 16.25 29.22
CA PHE A 350 -5.60 17.05 29.56
C PHE A 350 -4.31 16.46 28.97
N GLY A 351 -4.27 15.14 28.79
CA GLY A 351 -3.16 14.39 28.20
C GLY A 351 -3.62 13.00 27.79
N TYR A 352 -2.84 12.38 26.91
CA TYR A 352 -3.13 11.08 26.31
C TYR A 352 -1.94 10.15 26.48
N SER A 353 -2.22 8.86 26.68
CA SER A 353 -1.19 7.81 26.52
C SER A 353 -1.16 7.39 25.06
N ALA A 354 0.04 7.23 24.48
CA ALA A 354 0.24 6.73 23.13
C ALA A 354 1.25 5.59 23.16
N ARG A 355 0.86 4.40 22.70
CA ARG A 355 1.75 3.24 22.54
C ARG A 355 2.17 3.17 21.09
N ASP A 356 3.47 3.26 20.80
CA ASP A 356 4.02 2.91 19.48
C ASP A 356 4.09 1.38 19.37
N LEU A 357 3.32 0.80 18.45
CA LEU A 357 3.13 -0.65 18.36
C LEU A 357 4.29 -1.39 17.71
N TRP A 358 5.19 -0.68 17.03
CA TRP A 358 6.37 -1.26 16.41
C TRP A 358 7.63 -0.99 17.23
N ALA A 359 7.74 0.19 17.83
CA ALA A 359 8.83 0.49 18.76
C ALA A 359 8.59 -0.09 20.15
N HIS A 360 7.39 -0.64 20.42
CA HIS A 360 6.98 -1.19 21.71
C HIS A 360 7.24 -0.20 22.87
N ARG A 361 6.88 1.07 22.65
CA ARG A 361 7.18 2.17 23.57
C ARG A 361 5.94 2.92 24.01
N ASP A 362 5.80 3.09 25.32
CA ASP A 362 4.77 3.93 25.93
C ASP A 362 5.22 5.39 25.98
N LEU A 363 4.37 6.25 25.43
CA LEU A 363 4.56 7.68 25.31
C LEU A 363 3.36 8.44 25.87
N GLN A 364 3.53 9.75 26.08
CA GLN A 364 2.42 10.67 26.34
C GLN A 364 2.44 11.86 25.41
N THR A 365 1.26 12.34 25.06
CA THR A 365 1.04 13.51 24.21
C THR A 365 0.01 14.45 24.83
N ALA A 366 0.16 15.76 24.57
CA ALA A 366 -0.88 16.75 24.87
C ALA A 366 -2.06 16.71 23.87
N GLY A 367 -1.98 15.85 22.85
CA GLY A 367 -3.04 15.62 21.87
C GLY A 367 -2.56 15.64 20.42
N ARG A 368 -1.31 16.01 20.13
CA ARG A 368 -0.73 15.94 18.80
C ARG A 368 0.04 14.63 18.60
N LEU A 369 -0.21 13.95 17.49
CA LEU A 369 0.39 12.66 17.14
C LEU A 369 1.17 12.87 15.85
N SER A 370 2.50 12.86 15.91
CA SER A 370 3.34 13.09 14.74
C SER A 370 4.64 12.30 14.82
N ALA A 371 5.18 11.93 13.65
CA ALA A 371 6.47 11.27 13.51
C ALA A 371 7.09 11.61 12.15
N VAL A 372 8.42 11.54 12.06
CA VAL A 372 9.07 11.36 10.74
C VAL A 372 8.82 9.91 10.34
N VAL A 373 8.16 9.75 9.20
CA VAL A 373 7.86 8.45 8.63
C VAL A 373 8.79 8.26 7.42
N PRO A 374 9.74 7.30 7.47
CA PRO A 374 10.63 7.00 6.35
C PRO A 374 9.87 6.64 5.06
N PRO A 375 10.56 6.59 3.92
CA PRO A 375 9.97 6.10 2.67
C PRO A 375 9.30 4.74 2.87
N HIS A 376 8.08 4.61 2.37
CA HIS A 376 7.31 3.37 2.41
C HIS A 376 7.03 2.80 3.81
N ALA A 377 7.25 3.60 4.87
CA ALA A 377 7.12 3.17 6.26
C ALA A 377 5.76 3.56 6.86
N THR A 378 5.42 2.90 7.96
CA THR A 378 4.23 3.22 8.77
C THR A 378 4.58 3.30 10.25
N VAL A 379 4.12 4.37 10.91
CA VAL A 379 4.09 4.47 12.38
C VAL A 379 2.66 4.25 12.85
N VAL A 380 2.47 3.35 13.81
CA VAL A 380 1.15 3.01 14.35
C VAL A 380 1.13 3.28 15.84
N TYR A 381 0.23 4.17 16.26
CA TYR A 381 -0.02 4.47 17.67
C TYR A 381 -1.36 3.87 18.11
N ARG A 382 -1.41 3.28 19.31
CA ARG A 382 -2.66 3.10 20.05
C ARG A 382 -2.77 4.19 21.10
N VAL A 383 -3.86 4.96 21.06
CA VAL A 383 -4.01 6.18 21.86
C VAL A 383 -5.18 6.06 22.81
N HIS A 384 -4.95 6.40 24.08
CA HIS A 384 -5.94 6.40 25.16
C HIS A 384 -6.09 7.80 25.74
N ALA A 385 -7.34 8.24 25.95
CA ALA A 385 -7.64 9.53 26.56
C ALA A 385 -7.64 9.45 28.10
N GLY A 386 -6.82 10.29 28.75
CA GLY A 386 -6.75 10.33 30.20
C GLY A 386 -5.92 9.19 30.81
N GLY A 387 -6.30 8.75 32.01
CA GLY A 387 -5.53 7.78 32.79
C GLY A 387 -4.20 8.35 33.31
N ALA A 388 -3.26 7.47 33.65
CA ALA A 388 -1.96 7.84 34.19
C ALA A 388 -0.92 8.19 33.10
N TRP A 389 -1.33 8.95 32.07
CA TRP A 389 -0.50 9.32 30.92
C TRP A 389 0.84 9.94 31.32
N TRP A 390 0.90 10.67 32.44
CA TRP A 390 2.13 11.28 32.97
C TRP A 390 3.21 10.27 33.40
N ARG A 391 2.88 8.97 33.47
CA ARG A 391 3.83 7.89 33.75
C ARG A 391 4.56 7.39 32.50
N ASN A 392 4.25 7.93 31.32
CA ASN A 392 4.90 7.56 30.07
C ASN A 392 5.88 8.64 29.62
N ALA A 393 6.86 8.25 28.79
CA ALA A 393 7.86 9.18 28.30
C ALA A 393 7.23 10.23 27.37
N PRO A 394 7.71 11.49 27.34
CA PRO A 394 7.24 12.49 26.40
C PRO A 394 7.35 12.03 24.93
N LEU A 395 6.28 12.18 24.15
CA LEU A 395 6.35 12.08 22.69
C LEU A 395 7.05 13.33 22.15
N VAL A 396 8.24 13.14 21.60
CA VAL A 396 8.98 14.18 20.90
C VAL A 396 9.03 13.79 19.43
N SER A 397 8.36 14.57 18.58
CA SER A 397 8.47 14.42 17.14
C SER A 397 9.76 15.08 16.68
N THR A 398 10.36 14.59 15.59
CA THR A 398 11.47 15.29 14.94
C THR A 398 11.15 15.52 13.48
N GLY A 399 12.02 16.24 12.78
CA GLY A 399 11.96 16.46 11.34
C GLY A 399 13.35 16.58 10.77
N ILE A 400 13.57 16.04 9.57
CA ILE A 400 14.76 16.29 8.75
C ILE A 400 14.28 16.95 7.48
N GLU A 401 14.46 18.27 7.39
CA GLU A 401 14.02 19.05 6.25
C GLU A 401 15.23 19.40 5.38
N LEU A 402 15.12 19.05 4.10
CA LEU A 402 16.08 19.38 3.06
C LEU A 402 15.51 20.53 2.24
N ALA A 403 16.30 21.59 2.05
CA ALA A 403 15.89 22.65 1.14
C ALA A 403 15.89 22.12 -0.31
N ALA A 404 14.77 22.31 -1.02
CA ALA A 404 14.73 22.04 -2.45
C ALA A 404 15.80 22.90 -3.15
N PRO A 405 16.65 22.32 -4.03
CA PRO A 405 17.68 23.10 -4.71
C PRO A 405 17.07 24.15 -5.65
N VAL A 406 15.90 23.83 -6.22
CA VAL A 406 15.07 24.71 -7.06
C VAL A 406 13.59 24.27 -6.93
N PRO A 407 12.60 25.14 -7.25
CA PRO A 407 11.19 24.77 -7.13
C PRO A 407 10.82 23.47 -7.87
N GLY A 408 10.22 22.55 -7.12
CA GLY A 408 9.73 21.26 -7.62
C GLY A 408 10.78 20.19 -7.89
N VAL A 409 12.08 20.46 -7.63
CA VAL A 409 13.09 19.40 -7.55
C VAL A 409 13.16 18.90 -6.09
N PRO A 410 13.11 17.59 -5.84
CA PRO A 410 13.23 17.04 -4.48
C PRO A 410 14.53 17.48 -3.79
N GLY A 411 14.45 17.85 -2.50
CA GLY A 411 15.61 18.28 -1.70
C GLY A 411 16.63 17.17 -1.44
N GLU A 412 16.24 15.92 -1.66
CA GLU A 412 17.04 14.71 -1.57
C GLU A 412 18.10 14.61 -2.66
N ILE A 413 17.91 15.32 -3.78
CA ILE A 413 18.85 15.33 -4.90
C ILE A 413 19.97 16.32 -4.58
N THR A 414 21.13 15.79 -4.21
CA THR A 414 22.24 16.56 -3.66
C THR A 414 23.54 16.31 -4.45
N PRO A 415 23.85 17.16 -5.46
CA PRO A 415 25.02 16.95 -6.32
C PRO A 415 26.35 16.90 -5.57
N ALA A 416 27.26 16.05 -6.06
CA ALA A 416 28.61 15.91 -5.50
C ALA A 416 29.34 17.26 -5.44
N GLY A 417 30.00 17.53 -4.31
CA GLY A 417 30.74 18.78 -4.08
C GLY A 417 29.88 20.04 -3.91
N LYS A 418 28.54 19.97 -4.03
CA LYS A 418 27.66 21.13 -3.83
C LYS A 418 27.11 21.14 -2.40
N PRO A 419 27.31 22.23 -1.63
CA PRO A 419 26.72 22.32 -0.30
C PRO A 419 25.20 22.50 -0.38
N PHE A 420 24.48 21.88 0.55
CA PHE A 420 23.05 22.09 0.77
C PHE A 420 22.77 22.29 2.26
N GLU A 421 21.63 22.92 2.58
CA GLU A 421 21.21 23.14 3.96
C GLU A 421 20.25 22.06 4.43
N VAL A 422 20.45 21.60 5.67
CA VAL A 422 19.62 20.63 6.37
C VAL A 422 19.14 21.28 7.66
N THR A 423 17.83 21.21 7.91
CA THR A 423 17.24 21.58 9.19
C THR A 423 16.83 20.32 9.92
N VAL A 424 17.31 20.13 11.15
CA VAL A 424 16.79 19.09 12.06
C VAL A 424 16.01 19.79 13.15
N SER A 425 14.74 19.43 13.27
CA SER A 425 13.82 19.97 14.27
C SER A 425 13.40 18.87 15.25
N ALA A 426 13.05 19.28 16.47
CA ALA A 426 12.45 18.44 17.49
C ALA A 426 11.37 19.24 18.21
N THR A 427 10.16 18.70 18.24
CA THR A 427 8.99 19.32 18.85
C THR A 427 8.48 18.45 19.99
N ASP A 428 8.29 19.05 21.15
CA ASP A 428 7.65 18.37 22.27
C ASP A 428 6.13 18.31 22.05
N GLU A 429 5.63 17.17 21.59
CA GLU A 429 4.18 16.94 21.41
C GLU A 429 3.49 16.63 22.74
N ALA A 430 4.27 16.55 23.82
CA ALA A 430 3.87 16.06 25.10
C ALA A 430 3.42 17.17 26.06
N ARG A 431 2.76 16.76 27.14
CA ARG A 431 2.28 17.67 28.19
C ARG A 431 3.36 17.99 29.23
N VAL A 432 4.21 17.00 29.52
CA VAL A 432 5.38 17.16 30.38
C VAL A 432 6.55 17.69 29.55
N PRO A 433 7.18 18.81 29.95
CA PRO A 433 8.28 19.39 29.21
C PRO A 433 9.52 18.48 29.17
N VAL A 434 10.33 18.64 28.14
CA VAL A 434 11.67 18.04 28.03
C VAL A 434 12.78 19.07 28.21
N PHE A 435 13.92 18.63 28.74
CA PHE A 435 15.03 19.48 29.17
C PHE A 435 16.30 19.21 28.37
N ASP A 436 17.13 20.23 28.20
CA ASP A 436 18.39 20.20 27.44
C ASP A 436 18.27 19.52 26.06
N PRO A 437 17.31 19.92 25.21
CA PRO A 437 17.16 19.37 23.87
C PRO A 437 18.40 19.68 23.00
N ARG A 438 19.05 18.64 22.50
CA ARG A 438 20.19 18.75 21.58
C ARG A 438 19.88 17.99 20.31
N VAL A 439 19.56 18.76 19.27
CA VAL A 439 19.42 18.24 17.91
C VAL A 439 20.79 17.90 17.33
N THR A 440 20.86 16.78 16.64
CA THR A 440 22.08 16.23 16.05
C THR A 440 21.84 15.87 14.59
N LEU A 441 22.90 16.00 13.78
CA LEU A 441 22.92 15.53 12.41
C LEU A 441 24.23 14.80 12.17
N THR A 442 24.15 13.59 11.64
CA THR A 442 25.30 12.82 11.16
C THR A 442 25.11 12.47 9.69
N ALA A 443 26.20 12.48 8.93
CA ALA A 443 26.26 12.09 7.52
C ALA A 443 27.25 10.93 7.35
N PRO A 444 27.28 10.27 6.17
CA PRO A 444 28.26 9.22 5.89
C PRO A 444 29.70 9.71 5.97
N ASP A 445 30.64 8.76 6.10
CA ASP A 445 32.07 9.07 6.15
C ASP A 445 32.53 9.89 4.93
N GLY A 446 33.40 10.87 5.18
CA GLY A 446 33.92 11.79 4.16
C GLY A 446 33.03 13.01 3.88
N TRP A 447 31.74 12.98 4.24
CA TRP A 447 30.86 14.13 4.07
C TRP A 447 31.22 15.26 5.03
N ARG A 448 31.22 16.50 4.53
CA ARG A 448 31.46 17.67 5.39
C ARG A 448 30.14 18.11 6.01
N VAL A 449 30.10 18.20 7.34
CA VAL A 449 28.94 18.66 8.11
C VAL A 449 29.34 19.87 8.96
N GLU A 450 28.83 21.05 8.61
CA GLU A 450 29.10 22.31 9.30
C GLU A 450 27.82 22.79 9.99
N GLN A 451 27.85 22.96 11.31
CA GLN A 451 26.69 23.47 12.05
C GLN A 451 26.57 24.99 11.89
N LEU A 452 25.51 25.45 11.23
CA LEU A 452 25.25 26.86 10.96
C LEU A 452 24.53 27.54 12.13
N ALA A 453 23.61 26.83 12.79
CA ALA A 453 22.84 27.35 13.90
C ALA A 453 22.57 26.27 14.95
N ARG A 454 22.72 26.64 16.24
CA ARG A 454 22.35 25.82 17.39
C ARG A 454 21.06 26.34 18.02
N PRO A 455 20.08 25.48 18.34
CA PRO A 455 18.97 25.91 19.16
C PRO A 455 19.48 26.28 20.55
N ARG A 456 19.05 27.44 21.06
CA ARG A 456 19.28 27.88 22.45
C ARG A 456 17.98 27.75 23.24
N LYS A 457 17.48 26.52 23.39
CA LYS A 457 16.37 26.22 24.28
C LYS A 457 16.84 25.21 25.33
N PHE A 458 16.69 25.56 26.60
CA PHE A 458 16.98 24.64 27.72
C PHE A 458 15.77 23.80 28.11
N VAL A 459 14.57 24.25 27.74
CA VAL A 459 13.30 23.58 27.99
C VAL A 459 12.47 23.68 26.72
N LEU A 460 11.84 22.57 26.32
CA LEU A 460 10.70 22.58 25.39
C LEU A 460 9.45 22.31 26.21
N GLY A 461 8.51 23.25 26.19
CA GLY A 461 7.15 22.99 26.63
C GLY A 461 6.31 22.41 25.49
N THR A 462 5.05 22.09 25.78
CA THR A 462 4.11 21.57 24.78
C THR A 462 4.05 22.44 23.54
N GLY A 463 4.33 21.85 22.37
CA GLY A 463 4.33 22.51 21.07
C GLY A 463 5.57 23.35 20.78
N ASP A 464 6.51 23.48 21.73
CA ASP A 464 7.78 24.14 21.46
C ASP A 464 8.68 23.28 20.59
N THR A 465 9.29 23.92 19.60
CA THR A 465 10.32 23.30 18.75
C THR A 465 11.71 23.82 19.10
N ALA A 466 12.70 22.92 19.11
CA ALA A 466 14.12 23.21 18.94
C ALA A 466 14.53 22.84 17.52
N ALA A 467 15.25 23.72 16.82
CA ALA A 467 15.75 23.44 15.48
C ALA A 467 17.23 23.82 15.36
N GLY A 468 17.98 22.97 14.67
CA GLY A 468 19.37 23.20 14.27
C GLY A 468 19.46 23.27 12.76
N ARG A 469 20.44 24.00 12.26
CA ARG A 469 20.73 24.05 10.82
C ARG A 469 22.17 23.68 10.56
N TRP A 470 22.37 22.89 9.51
CA TRP A 470 23.68 22.44 9.06
C TRP A 470 23.83 22.70 7.57
N ARG A 471 25.05 23.01 7.17
CA ARG A 471 25.51 22.91 5.79
C ARG A 471 26.17 21.55 5.63
N VAL A 472 25.67 20.77 4.70
CA VAL A 472 26.21 19.45 4.37
C VAL A 472 26.79 19.51 2.96
N THR A 473 27.94 18.87 2.73
CA THR A 473 28.57 18.81 1.41
C THR A 473 28.96 17.37 1.10
N PRO A 474 28.36 16.74 0.08
CA PRO A 474 28.80 15.45 -0.42
C PRO A 474 30.23 15.58 -0.97
N PRO A 475 31.11 14.59 -0.78
CA PRO A 475 32.43 14.59 -1.40
C PRO A 475 32.33 14.65 -2.93
N ALA A 476 33.34 15.20 -3.59
CA ALA A 476 33.51 14.97 -5.03
C ALA A 476 33.84 13.48 -5.27
N GLY A 477 33.40 12.90 -6.39
CA GLY A 477 33.66 11.49 -6.69
C GLY A 477 32.62 10.50 -6.14
N THR A 478 31.54 10.99 -5.49
CA THR A 478 30.43 10.16 -5.01
C THR A 478 29.22 10.19 -5.95
N GLU A 479 29.40 10.63 -7.19
CA GLU A 479 28.33 10.71 -8.19
C GLU A 479 27.67 9.35 -8.43
N GLY A 480 26.34 9.35 -8.53
CA GLY A 480 25.56 8.13 -8.75
C GLY A 480 25.44 7.22 -7.52
N THR A 481 25.68 7.72 -6.32
CA THR A 481 25.50 6.97 -5.06
C THR A 481 24.24 7.41 -4.32
N THR A 482 23.78 6.59 -3.39
CA THR A 482 22.79 6.97 -2.38
C THR A 482 23.48 7.14 -1.03
N ALA A 483 22.96 8.04 -0.20
CA ALA A 483 23.48 8.34 1.12
C ALA A 483 22.34 8.43 2.14
N VAL A 484 22.67 8.28 3.42
CA VAL A 484 21.72 8.41 4.52
C VAL A 484 22.22 9.47 5.49
N LEU A 485 21.40 10.51 5.70
CA LEU A 485 21.56 11.40 6.84
C LEU A 485 20.78 10.84 8.02
N ARG A 486 21.36 10.94 9.22
CA ARG A 486 20.64 10.65 10.46
C ARG A 486 20.52 11.92 11.27
N GLY A 487 19.29 12.40 11.37
CA GLY A 487 18.91 13.54 12.18
C GLY A 487 18.22 13.06 13.44
N GLY A 488 18.43 13.74 14.57
CA GLY A 488 17.80 13.32 15.81
C GLY A 488 17.86 14.37 16.89
N VAL A 489 17.38 14.00 18.07
CA VAL A 489 17.40 14.81 19.27
C VAL A 489 17.78 13.93 20.46
N THR A 490 18.61 14.48 21.34
CA THR A 490 18.80 13.96 22.69
C THR A 490 18.19 14.96 23.67
N TYR A 491 17.54 14.48 24.72
CA TYR A 491 16.90 15.33 25.73
C TYR A 491 16.82 14.58 27.06
N THR A 492 16.54 15.31 28.13
CA THR A 492 16.24 14.74 29.45
C THR A 492 14.75 14.83 29.71
N ALA A 493 14.12 13.69 30.03
CA ALA A 493 12.74 13.62 30.46
C ALA A 493 12.67 13.32 31.96
N LEU A 494 11.92 14.13 32.70
CA LEU A 494 11.74 13.95 34.14
C LEU A 494 11.16 12.57 34.45
N GLY A 495 11.84 11.80 35.29
CA GLY A 495 11.44 10.43 35.66
C GLY A 495 11.90 9.33 34.69
N PHE A 496 12.42 9.68 33.50
CA PHE A 496 12.90 8.72 32.48
C PHE A 496 14.39 8.86 32.15
N GLY A 497 15.04 9.93 32.64
CA GLY A 497 16.46 10.18 32.38
C GLY A 497 16.69 10.71 30.98
N GLN A 498 17.87 10.43 30.44
CA GLN A 498 18.24 10.84 29.09
C GLN A 498 17.58 9.94 28.05
N ALA A 499 16.94 10.56 27.06
CA ALA A 499 16.32 9.88 25.94
C ALA A 499 16.90 10.43 24.63
N SER A 500 16.83 9.62 23.59
CA SER A 500 17.19 9.99 22.24
C SER A 500 16.15 9.50 21.25
N TRP A 501 15.97 10.26 20.20
CA TRP A 501 15.21 9.86 19.01
C TRP A 501 16.01 10.23 17.78
N ALA A 502 16.02 9.37 16.76
CA ALA A 502 16.67 9.65 15.49
C ALA A 502 15.82 9.11 14.34
N GLY A 503 15.85 9.83 13.23
CA GLY A 503 15.25 9.46 11.97
C GLY A 503 16.31 9.45 10.88
N GLU A 504 15.96 8.80 9.77
CA GLU A 504 16.82 8.72 8.60
C GLU A 504 16.20 9.51 7.44
N GLN A 505 17.06 10.14 6.65
CA GLN A 505 16.70 10.76 5.38
C GLN A 505 17.64 10.21 4.30
N ARG A 506 17.08 9.56 3.30
CA ARG A 506 17.83 9.09 2.13
C ARG A 506 18.07 10.25 1.17
N LEU A 507 19.26 10.27 0.60
CA LEU A 507 19.73 11.23 -0.39
C LEU A 507 20.15 10.50 -1.65
N THR A 508 19.98 11.16 -2.79
CA THR A 508 20.53 10.76 -4.07
C THR A 508 21.61 11.74 -4.47
N VAL A 509 22.84 11.25 -4.67
CA VAL A 509 23.90 12.02 -5.32
C VAL A 509 23.81 11.72 -6.81
N PRO A 510 23.30 12.64 -7.65
CA PRO A 510 23.12 12.39 -9.07
C PRO A 510 24.45 12.08 -9.76
N VAL A 511 24.38 11.42 -10.92
CA VAL A 511 25.55 11.24 -11.78
C VAL A 511 26.07 12.59 -12.28
N ALA A 512 27.33 12.63 -12.71
CA ALA A 512 27.90 13.80 -13.37
C ALA A 512 27.05 14.18 -14.60
N PRO A 513 26.84 15.48 -14.86
CA PRO A 513 26.05 15.90 -16.01
C PRO A 513 26.65 15.44 -17.34
N PRO A 514 25.81 15.15 -18.34
CA PRO A 514 26.28 14.77 -19.67
C PRO A 514 27.18 15.86 -20.28
N THR A 515 28.23 15.43 -20.97
CA THR A 515 29.26 16.31 -21.57
C THR A 515 29.11 16.44 -23.08
N ALA A 516 28.11 15.78 -23.65
CA ALA A 516 27.82 15.77 -25.07
C ALA A 516 26.32 15.51 -25.24
N THR A 517 25.84 15.69 -26.46
CA THR A 517 24.46 15.37 -26.79
C THR A 517 24.16 13.89 -26.55
N ALA A 518 23.10 13.59 -25.79
CA ALA A 518 22.74 12.24 -25.37
C ALA A 518 21.24 12.00 -25.44
N TRP A 519 20.83 10.73 -25.59
CA TRP A 519 19.44 10.33 -25.45
C TRP A 519 19.03 10.32 -23.98
N ALA A 520 17.84 10.80 -23.66
CA ALA A 520 17.34 10.83 -22.29
C ALA A 520 17.26 9.42 -21.67
N SER A 521 17.02 8.39 -22.51
CA SER A 521 16.98 6.98 -22.14
C SER A 521 18.34 6.35 -21.83
N ASP A 522 19.44 6.94 -22.28
CA ASP A 522 20.80 6.46 -21.98
C ASP A 522 21.37 7.06 -20.68
N LEU A 523 20.75 8.14 -20.19
CA LEU A 523 21.21 8.85 -19.02
C LEU A 523 20.64 8.24 -17.74
N ARG A 524 21.42 8.24 -16.67
CA ARG A 524 20.92 7.91 -15.35
C ARG A 524 20.17 9.11 -14.77
N TRP A 525 18.96 8.86 -14.29
CA TRP A 525 18.07 9.90 -13.77
C TRP A 525 18.37 10.15 -12.28
N ALA A 526 18.13 11.37 -11.84
CA ALA A 526 18.29 11.76 -10.44
C ALA A 526 17.08 11.35 -9.58
N ALA A 527 15.89 11.35 -10.18
CA ALA A 527 14.68 10.80 -9.58
C ALA A 527 13.69 10.40 -10.68
N GLU A 528 12.78 9.49 -10.33
CA GLU A 528 11.66 9.10 -11.16
C GLU A 528 10.41 8.91 -10.30
N LYS A 529 9.25 9.24 -10.88
CA LYS A 529 7.92 8.93 -10.38
C LYS A 529 7.05 8.57 -11.58
N ASN A 530 6.20 7.58 -11.43
CA ASN A 530 5.32 7.15 -12.50
C ASN A 530 3.99 6.67 -11.93
N GLY A 531 2.89 6.96 -12.62
CA GLY A 531 1.55 6.67 -12.12
C GLY A 531 1.21 5.17 -12.14
N TYR A 532 1.86 4.42 -13.03
CA TYR A 532 1.66 2.99 -13.23
C TYR A 532 2.92 2.34 -13.79
N GLY A 533 3.45 1.33 -13.10
CA GLY A 533 4.73 0.70 -13.48
C GLY A 533 5.93 1.67 -13.43
N PRO A 534 7.13 1.24 -13.84
CA PRO A 534 8.29 2.12 -13.96
C PRO A 534 8.25 2.97 -15.23
N VAL A 535 9.05 4.03 -15.28
CA VAL A 535 9.36 4.68 -16.56
C VAL A 535 10.33 3.79 -17.33
N GLU A 536 9.98 3.49 -18.56
CA GLU A 536 10.68 2.56 -19.41
C GLU A 536 11.68 3.26 -20.34
N ARG A 537 12.75 2.54 -20.69
CA ARG A 537 13.82 3.04 -21.56
C ARG A 537 13.69 2.41 -22.94
N ASP A 538 13.57 3.25 -23.96
CA ASP A 538 13.47 2.86 -25.37
C ASP A 538 12.29 1.92 -25.70
N MET A 539 11.29 1.89 -24.81
CA MET A 539 10.05 1.15 -24.96
C MET A 539 8.93 1.88 -24.20
N SER A 540 7.69 1.62 -24.58
CA SER A 540 6.48 2.15 -23.95
C SER A 540 6.33 1.64 -22.51
N ASN A 541 5.49 2.29 -21.71
CA ASN A 541 5.10 1.76 -20.41
C ASN A 541 4.11 0.59 -20.60
N GLY A 542 4.60 -0.65 -20.48
CA GLY A 542 3.81 -1.85 -20.71
C GLY A 542 2.88 -2.16 -19.53
N SER A 543 3.44 -2.40 -18.36
CA SER A 543 2.69 -2.67 -17.12
C SER A 543 3.53 -2.42 -15.88
N ILE A 544 3.30 -3.19 -14.81
CA ILE A 544 4.01 -3.06 -13.54
C ILE A 544 5.47 -3.56 -13.60
N PRO A 545 5.80 -4.70 -14.24
CA PRO A 545 7.19 -5.13 -14.41
C PRO A 545 8.02 -4.15 -15.23
N ALA A 546 9.31 -4.01 -14.91
CA ALA A 546 10.23 -3.29 -15.77
C ALA A 546 10.57 -4.09 -17.03
N GLY A 547 10.75 -3.40 -18.17
CA GLY A 547 11.15 -4.01 -19.43
C GLY A 547 10.07 -4.82 -20.13
N ASP A 548 8.80 -4.55 -19.84
CA ASP A 548 7.64 -5.24 -20.41
C ASP A 548 6.94 -4.47 -21.53
N GLY A 549 7.46 -3.28 -21.85
CA GLY A 549 6.98 -2.40 -22.89
C GLY A 549 7.21 -2.91 -24.31
N LYS A 550 6.48 -2.32 -25.24
CA LYS A 550 6.64 -2.47 -26.69
C LYS A 550 7.48 -1.32 -27.26
N PRO A 551 7.86 -1.35 -28.55
CA PRO A 551 8.48 -0.20 -29.17
C PRO A 551 7.60 1.06 -29.02
N LEU A 552 8.20 2.16 -28.59
CA LEU A 552 7.56 3.48 -28.49
C LEU A 552 6.88 3.82 -29.81
N THR A 553 5.56 3.97 -29.80
CA THR A 553 4.78 4.13 -31.03
C THR A 553 3.68 5.16 -30.83
N ILE A 554 3.78 6.31 -31.50
CA ILE A 554 2.78 7.37 -31.40
C ILE A 554 2.02 7.45 -32.73
N ASN A 555 0.73 7.11 -32.70
CA ASN A 555 -0.16 7.17 -33.86
C ASN A 555 0.43 6.50 -35.12
N GLY A 556 0.97 5.29 -34.93
CA GLY A 556 1.60 4.46 -35.96
C GLY A 556 3.06 4.78 -36.29
N VAL A 557 3.66 5.83 -35.73
CA VAL A 557 5.07 6.16 -35.92
C VAL A 557 5.91 5.51 -34.82
N VAL A 558 6.82 4.62 -35.21
CA VAL A 558 7.69 3.89 -34.27
C VAL A 558 8.99 4.64 -34.03
N TYR A 559 9.40 4.73 -32.77
CA TYR A 559 10.61 5.42 -32.34
C TYR A 559 11.58 4.45 -31.65
N PRO A 560 12.87 4.43 -32.04
CA PRO A 560 13.85 3.50 -31.46
C PRO A 560 14.43 3.97 -30.12
N LYS A 561 14.24 5.25 -29.77
CA LYS A 561 14.81 5.88 -28.57
C LYS A 561 13.78 6.77 -27.90
N GLY A 562 13.75 6.78 -26.57
CA GLY A 562 12.86 7.63 -25.79
C GLY A 562 12.50 7.03 -24.44
N LEU A 563 11.55 7.67 -23.75
CA LEU A 563 11.05 7.20 -22.45
C LEU A 563 9.57 6.85 -22.56
N GLY A 564 9.18 5.66 -22.11
CA GLY A 564 7.77 5.28 -21.96
C GLY A 564 7.30 5.49 -20.54
N ALA A 565 6.35 6.39 -20.31
CA ALA A 565 5.85 6.73 -18.98
C ALA A 565 4.34 6.49 -18.88
N HIS A 566 3.76 6.74 -17.71
CA HIS A 566 2.33 6.71 -17.49
C HIS A 566 1.89 7.80 -16.52
N ALA A 567 0.88 8.59 -16.90
CA ALA A 567 0.47 9.72 -16.08
C ALA A 567 -0.10 9.29 -14.70
N PRO A 568 0.04 10.13 -13.66
CA PRO A 568 1.01 11.22 -13.58
C PRO A 568 2.45 10.69 -13.47
N SER A 569 3.39 11.26 -14.21
CA SER A 569 4.81 10.89 -14.15
C SER A 569 5.75 12.09 -14.06
N GLU A 570 6.94 11.84 -13.54
CA GLU A 570 8.03 12.81 -13.47
C GLU A 570 9.38 12.11 -13.57
N VAL A 571 10.26 12.60 -14.44
CA VAL A 571 11.68 12.19 -14.52
C VAL A 571 12.56 13.40 -14.34
N VAL A 572 13.51 13.32 -13.41
CA VAL A 572 14.41 14.43 -13.05
C VAL A 572 15.84 14.12 -13.50
N PHE A 573 16.47 15.06 -14.21
CA PHE A 573 17.87 14.99 -14.62
C PHE A 573 18.67 16.11 -13.96
N TYR A 574 19.90 15.80 -13.53
CA TYR A 574 20.87 16.80 -13.12
C TYR A 574 21.73 17.24 -14.33
N LEU A 575 21.70 18.53 -14.65
CA LEU A 575 22.35 19.13 -15.81
C LEU A 575 23.59 19.95 -15.45
N GLY A 576 23.66 20.45 -14.21
CA GLY A 576 24.79 21.25 -13.72
C GLY A 576 25.14 22.48 -14.59
N GLY A 577 24.17 23.04 -15.33
CA GLY A 577 24.37 24.17 -16.23
C GLY A 577 25.05 23.85 -17.56
N ARG A 578 25.24 22.56 -17.90
CA ARG A 578 26.00 22.12 -19.08
C ARG A 578 25.15 21.92 -20.34
N CYS A 579 23.84 21.77 -20.18
CA CYS A 579 22.94 21.55 -21.30
C CYS A 579 22.30 22.85 -21.77
N THR A 580 22.00 22.93 -23.06
CA THR A 580 21.45 24.12 -23.71
C THR A 580 20.08 23.88 -24.32
N ALA A 581 19.74 22.63 -24.65
CA ALA A 581 18.44 22.31 -25.22
C ALA A 581 17.98 20.89 -24.89
N PHE A 582 16.66 20.74 -24.80
CA PHE A 582 15.96 19.46 -24.82
C PHE A 582 14.97 19.41 -25.99
N THR A 583 14.87 18.26 -26.65
CA THR A 583 13.89 18.00 -27.72
C THR A 583 13.30 16.60 -27.57
N ALA A 584 12.00 16.45 -27.84
CA ALA A 584 11.34 15.15 -27.93
C ALA A 584 10.12 15.25 -28.87
N ASP A 585 9.74 14.15 -29.49
CA ASP A 585 8.40 13.96 -30.04
C ASP A 585 7.54 13.31 -28.95
N VAL A 586 6.40 13.91 -28.61
CA VAL A 586 5.58 13.46 -27.48
C VAL A 586 4.15 13.13 -27.88
N GLY A 587 3.56 12.13 -27.21
CA GLY A 587 2.18 11.70 -27.44
C GLY A 587 1.80 10.48 -26.62
N VAL A 588 0.52 10.13 -26.65
CA VAL A 588 0.01 8.90 -26.03
C VAL A 588 0.40 7.72 -26.90
N ASP A 589 0.92 6.67 -26.27
CA ASP A 589 1.47 5.49 -26.94
C ASP A 589 0.37 4.56 -27.52
N ASP A 590 0.72 3.85 -28.58
CA ASP A 590 -0.15 2.92 -29.30
C ASP A 590 -0.26 1.54 -28.62
N GLU A 591 0.51 1.26 -27.57
CA GLU A 591 0.32 0.09 -26.74
C GLU A 591 -1.03 0.18 -26.02
N ARG A 592 -2.07 -0.32 -26.70
CA ARG A 592 -3.46 -0.31 -26.25
C ARG A 592 -4.13 -1.66 -26.47
N GLU A 593 -5.15 -1.95 -25.67
CA GLU A 593 -6.11 -3.02 -25.94
C GLU A 593 -7.27 -2.49 -26.80
N ALA A 594 -7.91 -3.36 -27.60
CA ALA A 594 -8.93 -2.96 -28.58
C ALA A 594 -10.17 -2.26 -27.96
N THR A 595 -10.43 -2.47 -26.68
CA THR A 595 -11.54 -1.89 -25.91
C THR A 595 -11.24 -0.51 -25.35
N ASN A 596 -9.99 -0.06 -25.42
CA ASN A 596 -9.55 1.08 -24.65
C ASN A 596 -8.98 2.22 -25.52
N LYS A 597 -9.75 3.30 -25.61
CA LYS A 597 -9.54 4.48 -26.47
C LYS A 597 -9.73 5.78 -25.68
N GLN A 598 -9.17 5.86 -24.47
CA GLN A 598 -9.42 6.98 -23.55
C GLN A 598 -8.16 7.70 -23.06
N GLY A 599 -6.95 7.16 -23.28
CA GLY A 599 -5.71 7.76 -22.76
C GLY A 599 -5.54 9.22 -23.19
N SER A 600 -5.29 10.08 -22.20
CA SER A 600 -5.17 11.53 -22.39
C SER A 600 -4.15 12.13 -21.41
N ALA A 601 -3.19 12.89 -21.92
CA ALA A 601 -2.08 13.38 -21.10
C ALA A 601 -1.54 14.73 -21.55
N THR A 602 -1.00 15.51 -20.62
CA THR A 602 -0.24 16.74 -20.93
C THR A 602 1.22 16.53 -20.64
N PHE A 603 2.08 16.89 -21.59
CA PHE A 603 3.54 16.84 -21.44
C PHE A 603 4.07 18.22 -21.10
N GLU A 604 4.90 18.30 -20.08
CA GLU A 604 5.48 19.54 -19.59
C GLU A 604 6.98 19.38 -19.34
N VAL A 605 7.76 20.38 -19.76
CA VAL A 605 9.20 20.44 -19.55
C VAL A 605 9.51 21.60 -18.63
N TYR A 606 10.23 21.35 -17.54
CA TYR A 606 10.67 22.37 -16.61
C TYR A 606 12.20 22.46 -16.55
N ALA A 607 12.72 23.68 -16.54
CA ALA A 607 14.11 24.02 -16.30
C ALA A 607 14.20 24.77 -14.96
N ASP A 608 14.90 24.20 -13.96
CA ASP A 608 15.04 24.78 -12.61
C ASP A 608 13.73 25.23 -11.93
N GLY A 609 12.61 24.61 -12.30
CA GLY A 609 11.27 24.93 -11.79
C GLY A 609 10.44 25.88 -12.66
N ALA A 610 11.04 26.51 -13.67
CA ALA A 610 10.29 27.28 -14.67
C ALA A 610 9.79 26.35 -15.79
N LYS A 611 8.49 26.42 -16.11
CA LYS A 611 7.91 25.69 -17.25
C LYS A 611 8.47 26.25 -18.55
N ALA A 612 9.30 25.48 -19.23
CA ALA A 612 9.98 25.85 -20.46
C ALA A 612 9.15 25.46 -21.71
N ALA A 613 8.39 24.38 -21.63
CA ALA A 613 7.50 23.95 -22.72
C ALA A 613 6.30 23.15 -22.19
N SER A 614 5.19 23.15 -22.94
CA SER A 614 4.02 22.31 -22.68
C SER A 614 3.21 22.09 -23.95
N THR A 615 2.51 20.97 -24.01
CA THR A 615 1.71 20.57 -25.18
C THR A 615 0.23 20.90 -25.06
N GLY A 616 -0.27 21.19 -23.84
CA GLY A 616 -1.68 20.96 -23.52
C GLY A 616 -2.05 19.47 -23.59
N VAL A 617 -3.34 19.16 -23.47
CA VAL A 617 -3.83 17.77 -23.50
C VAL A 617 -3.61 17.15 -24.89
N ARG A 618 -3.04 15.96 -24.91
CA ARG A 618 -2.86 15.08 -26.07
C ARG A 618 -3.66 13.81 -25.83
N THR A 619 -4.30 13.31 -26.87
CA THR A 619 -5.10 12.08 -26.83
C THR A 619 -4.42 11.00 -27.66
N TRP A 620 -4.85 9.75 -27.48
CA TRP A 620 -4.40 8.62 -28.32
C TRP A 620 -4.64 8.80 -29.83
N GLN A 621 -5.48 9.74 -30.26
CA GLN A 621 -5.75 10.01 -31.69
C GLN A 621 -4.79 11.02 -32.29
N ASP A 622 -4.13 11.79 -31.44
CA ASP A 622 -3.27 12.88 -31.86
C ASP A 622 -1.97 12.33 -32.47
N PRO A 623 -1.46 12.93 -33.56
CA PRO A 623 -0.10 12.66 -33.98
C PRO A 623 0.90 13.17 -32.94
N ALA A 624 2.12 12.62 -32.99
CA ALA A 624 3.24 13.08 -32.20
C ALA A 624 3.45 14.59 -32.39
N LEU A 625 3.71 15.29 -31.29
CA LEU A 625 4.01 16.71 -31.27
C LEU A 625 5.49 16.90 -30.92
N SER A 626 6.26 17.56 -31.79
CA SER A 626 7.63 17.91 -31.46
C SER A 626 7.67 19.04 -30.42
N LEU A 627 8.31 18.75 -29.30
CA LEU A 627 8.49 19.64 -28.16
C LEU A 627 9.97 20.00 -28.03
N ALA A 628 10.26 21.28 -27.81
CA ALA A 628 11.62 21.77 -27.59
C ALA A 628 11.64 22.75 -26.40
N ALA A 629 12.71 22.71 -25.62
CA ALA A 629 12.91 23.59 -24.47
C ALA A 629 14.35 24.11 -24.43
N ASP A 630 14.49 25.41 -24.13
CA ASP A 630 15.79 26.03 -23.82
C ASP A 630 16.21 25.64 -22.39
N LEU A 631 17.45 25.17 -22.25
CA LEU A 631 18.04 24.73 -20.99
C LEU A 631 19.27 25.56 -20.60
N HIS A 632 19.57 26.66 -21.28
CA HIS A 632 20.77 27.46 -21.00
C HIS A 632 20.90 27.84 -19.52
N GLY A 633 21.97 27.36 -18.89
CA GLY A 633 22.28 27.62 -17.47
C GLY A 633 21.48 26.78 -16.47
N ALA A 634 20.52 25.97 -16.94
CA ALA A 634 19.66 25.17 -16.08
C ALA A 634 20.46 24.11 -15.30
N GLN A 635 20.21 23.99 -14.01
CA GLN A 635 20.81 22.98 -13.14
C GLN A 635 20.06 21.64 -13.22
N TYR A 636 18.75 21.67 -13.44
CA TYR A 636 17.87 20.51 -13.48
C TYR A 636 16.87 20.59 -14.64
N LEU A 637 16.57 19.43 -15.22
CA LEU A 637 15.47 19.20 -16.15
C LEU A 637 14.46 18.29 -15.48
N ARG A 638 13.17 18.66 -15.53
CA ARG A 638 12.06 17.76 -15.17
C ARG A 638 11.18 17.54 -16.39
N LEU A 639 10.94 16.28 -16.71
CA LEU A 639 9.97 15.84 -17.71
C LEU A 639 8.73 15.36 -16.95
N VAL A 640 7.61 16.05 -17.12
CA VAL A 640 6.39 15.80 -16.36
C VAL A 640 5.27 15.43 -17.31
N VAL A 641 4.55 14.36 -16.99
CA VAL A 641 3.30 14.00 -17.65
C VAL A 641 2.17 14.12 -16.64
N THR A 642 1.14 14.91 -16.95
CA THR A 642 -0.06 15.03 -16.11
C THR A 642 -1.24 14.32 -16.77
N ASP A 643 -2.20 13.90 -15.96
CA ASP A 643 -3.54 13.49 -16.40
C ASP A 643 -4.18 14.60 -17.27
N GLY A 644 -4.91 14.21 -18.32
CA GLY A 644 -5.67 15.14 -19.15
C GLY A 644 -6.96 15.65 -18.51
N GLY A 645 -7.29 15.17 -17.31
CA GLY A 645 -8.41 15.63 -16.48
C GLY A 645 -9.60 14.68 -16.49
N ASP A 646 -9.44 13.48 -17.05
CA ASP A 646 -10.43 12.40 -17.08
C ASP A 646 -10.01 11.18 -16.25
N GLY A 647 -8.95 11.33 -15.45
CA GLY A 647 -8.36 10.27 -14.64
C GLY A 647 -7.34 9.49 -15.45
N ASN A 648 -6.39 8.87 -14.75
CA ASN A 648 -5.17 8.41 -15.40
C ASN A 648 -5.28 7.09 -16.21
N SER A 649 -6.49 6.69 -16.62
CA SER A 649 -6.69 5.39 -17.22
C SER A 649 -6.05 5.34 -18.61
N TYR A 650 -5.00 4.53 -18.73
CA TYR A 650 -4.30 4.25 -19.99
C TYR A 650 -3.55 5.45 -20.58
N ASP A 651 -3.08 6.34 -19.72
CA ASP A 651 -2.24 7.48 -20.08
C ASP A 651 -0.79 7.07 -20.32
N ARG A 652 -0.58 5.97 -21.05
CA ARG A 652 0.74 5.54 -21.52
C ARG A 652 1.29 6.63 -22.43
N SER A 653 2.38 7.23 -22.03
CA SER A 653 2.84 8.53 -22.52
C SER A 653 4.31 8.47 -22.91
N ASP A 654 4.59 8.75 -24.17
CA ASP A 654 5.92 8.62 -24.74
C ASP A 654 6.64 9.96 -24.85
N TRP A 655 7.87 10.00 -24.33
CA TRP A 655 8.88 10.98 -24.68
C TRP A 655 9.78 10.39 -25.77
N ALA A 656 9.26 10.27 -26.97
CA ALA A 656 9.94 9.68 -28.11
C ALA A 656 11.05 10.60 -28.66
N ALA A 657 12.12 10.02 -29.19
CA ALA A 657 13.31 10.71 -29.68
C ALA A 657 13.88 11.76 -28.68
N ALA A 658 13.67 11.54 -27.37
CA ALA A 658 14.03 12.49 -26.32
C ALA A 658 15.55 12.67 -26.21
N ARG A 659 16.03 13.89 -26.42
CA ARG A 659 17.46 14.21 -26.55
C ARG A 659 17.82 15.47 -25.76
N LEU A 660 18.95 15.42 -25.07
CA LEU A 660 19.58 16.59 -24.45
C LEU A 660 20.81 16.99 -25.25
N THR A 661 20.98 18.30 -25.49
CA THR A 661 22.19 18.88 -26.09
C THR A 661 23.01 19.56 -25.01
N CYS A 662 24.26 19.13 -24.84
CA CYS A 662 25.13 19.57 -23.74
C CYS A 662 26.58 19.78 -24.21
N ALA A 663 27.31 20.60 -23.46
CA ALA A 663 28.71 20.99 -23.72
C ALA A 663 29.62 20.71 -22.51
#